data_AF-A0A6P0X151-F1
#
_entry.id   AF-A0A6P0X151-F1
#
_cell.length_a   1.000
_cell.length_b   1.000
_cell.length_c   1.000
_cell.angle_alpha   90.00
_cell.angle_beta   90.00
_cell.angle_gamma   90.00
#
_symmetry.space_group_name_H-M   'P 1'
#
loop_
_entity.id
_entity.type
_entity.pdbx_description
1 polymer ?
#
loop_
_entity_poly.entity_id
_entity_poly.type
_entity_poly.pdbx_seq_one_letter_code
_entity_poly.pdbx_strand_id
1 'polypeptide(L)'
;PAPAPLSLMVPVQDLLLDTRTWVQAIYRHQTKPLPSEVSPPVLLVTIDQESINQADAEIDGFQTMPMDREYLAQLVTRLSELEAKVIGIDYFLTTQEPREEKLAQSIQAAVNKHNSWFVFAFNKQNNWKVSDRIASLNWSLPGDANFFPWDVELPGDETCSISCPFAYLLAVAKILNQQPPLTDIPQPQLASKFDFQQQVSSYLKKKQIPSLLSAYPPLGLRSIIDFSLPPRQAYQRIPAWEFLSQPLPNPELQQQLQEQVVIIAAGGYEDAEDSFSLPLAVGYWCDVYRRESQTVCPRNFTGGEAHAYMIHHLLSQHRLVLIPDFWLIVLAALIGKGTTLVLWEQPVKQRQQSITWLAFLTAAWGLVGLQVYLAALVAIPWFLPSVIFWTYILCSSQEKHNLMKRRFMGVHSLLLSTAIANVNLTEAVTSVESAATNKGKIIAAISKEQQKSTWERLQDIFRRRRNGGGSRGEFCSISPEKPSDKIWHTSPVFVWRGRVKRIELRHFSSNELIWSHQVTEFENSQRHALYTGTPLEPGEEYTYGLDYETIDEGKTIPDSIEPIYLKVMDAQERLSIEAELTALEGSAKALSNEELARQRAMYFAEKKLWSDAVTEIFSVSNPSLKWTQEIEELWSEVFLDSIFWCG
;
A
#
# COMPACT_ATOMS: atom_id res chain seq x y z
N PRO A 1 29.16 8.07 9.74
CA PRO A 1 28.30 7.04 9.11
C PRO A 1 27.63 7.61 7.85
N ALA A 2 28.02 7.12 6.67
CA ALA A 2 27.52 7.62 5.40
C ALA A 2 26.01 7.31 5.24
N PRO A 3 25.19 8.21 4.66
CA PRO A 3 23.77 7.96 4.35
C PRO A 3 23.50 6.88 3.28
N ALA A 4 24.53 6.32 2.64
CA ALA A 4 24.41 5.36 1.55
C ALA A 4 23.66 4.04 1.86
N PRO A 5 23.71 3.45 3.07
CA PRO A 5 22.91 2.27 3.39
C PRO A 5 21.43 2.61 3.64
N LEU A 6 21.12 3.84 4.09
CA LEU A 6 19.73 4.29 4.31
C LEU A 6 18.97 4.45 3.00
N SER A 7 19.63 4.88 1.92
CA SER A 7 19.00 5.02 0.60
C SER A 7 18.66 3.68 -0.06
N LEU A 8 19.12 2.55 0.50
CA LEU A 8 18.81 1.20 0.01
C LEU A 8 17.64 0.56 0.78
N MET A 9 17.18 1.19 1.87
CA MET A 9 16.04 0.68 2.63
C MET A 9 14.74 1.06 1.92
N VAL A 10 13.94 0.06 1.54
CA VAL A 10 12.65 0.25 0.85
C VAL A 10 11.73 1.26 1.56
N PRO A 11 11.53 1.21 2.90
CA PRO A 11 10.65 2.18 3.57
C PRO A 11 11.12 3.64 3.44
N VAL A 12 12.44 3.87 3.36
CA VAL A 12 13.00 5.20 3.17
C VAL A 12 12.79 5.67 1.74
N GLN A 13 12.96 4.79 0.76
CA GLN A 13 12.69 5.10 -0.64
C GLN A 13 11.22 5.46 -0.86
N ASP A 14 10.31 4.67 -0.29
CA ASP A 14 8.86 4.92 -0.38
C ASP A 14 8.49 6.27 0.23
N LEU A 15 8.97 6.56 1.45
CA LEU A 15 8.72 7.85 2.10
C LEU A 15 9.26 9.03 1.29
N LEU A 16 10.46 8.91 0.73
CA LEU A 16 11.06 9.95 -0.10
C LEU A 16 10.30 10.16 -1.41
N LEU A 17 9.86 9.08 -2.03
CA LEU A 17 9.08 9.12 -3.27
C LEU A 17 7.70 9.74 -3.02
N ASP A 18 7.01 9.33 -1.97
CA ASP A 18 5.69 9.85 -1.61
C ASP A 18 5.75 11.33 -1.21
N THR A 19 6.73 11.72 -0.39
CA THR A 19 6.97 13.13 -0.06
C THR A 19 7.25 13.95 -1.31
N ARG A 20 7.99 13.38 -2.27
CA ARG A 20 8.33 14.06 -3.53
C ARG A 20 7.09 14.26 -4.40
N THR A 21 6.29 13.21 -4.65
CA THR A 21 5.07 13.33 -5.46
C THR A 21 4.08 14.30 -4.80
N TRP A 22 4.04 14.36 -3.47
CA TRP A 22 3.27 15.35 -2.72
C TRP A 22 3.73 16.79 -2.94
N VAL A 23 5.02 17.09 -2.77
CA VAL A 23 5.57 18.43 -3.07
C VAL A 23 5.31 18.80 -4.53
N GLN A 24 5.42 17.82 -5.43
CA GLN A 24 5.14 18.00 -6.84
C GLN A 24 3.66 18.28 -7.12
N ALA A 25 2.72 17.67 -6.39
CA ALA A 25 1.29 17.95 -6.50
C ALA A 25 0.99 19.40 -6.13
N ILE A 26 1.55 19.88 -5.02
CA ILE A 26 1.45 21.28 -4.59
C ILE A 26 2.01 22.21 -5.65
N TYR A 27 3.23 21.92 -6.12
CA TYR A 27 3.88 22.74 -7.14
C TYR A 27 3.07 22.78 -8.44
N ARG A 28 2.57 21.63 -8.90
CA ARG A 28 1.72 21.51 -10.10
C ARG A 28 0.47 22.36 -9.95
N HIS A 29 -0.25 22.23 -8.83
CA HIS A 29 -1.46 23.00 -8.55
C HIS A 29 -1.21 24.51 -8.62
N GLN A 30 -0.08 24.98 -8.09
CA GLN A 30 0.26 26.41 -8.07
C GLN A 30 0.73 26.96 -9.42
N THR A 31 1.33 26.12 -10.28
CA THR A 31 2.04 26.58 -11.48
C THR A 31 1.38 26.22 -12.80
N LYS A 32 0.54 25.18 -12.83
CA LYS A 32 -0.20 24.78 -14.02
C LYS A 32 -1.70 24.77 -13.70
N PRO A 33 -2.51 25.62 -14.36
CA PRO A 33 -3.96 25.47 -14.33
C PRO A 33 -4.30 24.05 -14.77
N LEU A 34 -5.01 23.31 -13.92
CA LEU A 34 -5.51 22.01 -14.30
C LEU A 34 -6.58 22.21 -15.39
N PRO A 35 -6.53 21.49 -16.51
CA PRO A 35 -7.63 21.55 -17.47
C PRO A 35 -8.90 21.04 -16.79
N SER A 36 -9.96 21.86 -16.84
CA SER A 36 -11.22 21.61 -16.14
C SER A 36 -12.10 20.53 -16.81
N GLU A 37 -11.77 20.13 -18.04
CA GLU A 37 -12.67 19.38 -18.93
C GLU A 37 -11.95 18.24 -19.68
N VAL A 38 -11.20 17.40 -18.99
CA VAL A 38 -10.72 16.14 -19.59
C VAL A 38 -11.57 15.01 -19.04
N SER A 39 -12.38 14.39 -19.91
CA SER A 39 -13.02 13.11 -19.59
C SER A 39 -11.89 12.10 -19.35
N PRO A 40 -11.74 11.56 -18.13
CA PRO A 40 -10.66 10.65 -17.83
C PRO A 40 -10.80 9.37 -18.66
N PRO A 41 -9.71 8.69 -19.03
CA PRO A 41 -9.77 7.51 -19.90
C PRO A 41 -10.34 6.26 -19.21
N VAL A 42 -10.53 6.31 -17.89
CA VAL A 42 -10.97 5.17 -17.08
C VAL A 42 -12.20 5.54 -16.25
N LEU A 43 -13.23 4.70 -16.32
CA LEU A 43 -14.29 4.63 -15.33
C LEU A 43 -13.98 3.50 -14.35
N LEU A 44 -13.83 3.85 -13.08
CA LEU A 44 -13.65 2.91 -11.99
C LEU A 44 -14.99 2.72 -11.26
N VAL A 45 -15.62 1.57 -11.48
CA VAL A 45 -16.81 1.12 -10.76
C VAL A 45 -16.35 0.43 -9.48
N THR A 46 -16.41 1.14 -8.36
CA THR A 46 -15.88 0.66 -7.08
C THR A 46 -16.99 0.03 -6.24
N ILE A 47 -16.77 -1.20 -5.79
CA ILE A 47 -17.63 -1.85 -4.79
C ILE A 47 -17.19 -1.35 -3.42
N ASP A 48 -17.90 -0.38 -2.84
CA ASP A 48 -17.63 0.16 -1.50
C ASP A 48 -18.56 -0.46 -0.44
N GLN A 49 -18.42 -0.07 0.84
CA GLN A 49 -19.21 -0.64 1.92
C GLN A 49 -20.73 -0.48 1.70
N GLU A 50 -21.15 0.66 1.16
CA GLU A 50 -22.57 0.88 0.85
C GLU A 50 -23.05 -0.04 -0.28
N SER A 51 -22.19 -0.29 -1.27
CA SER A 51 -22.44 -1.29 -2.32
C SER A 51 -22.64 -2.69 -1.74
N ILE A 52 -21.84 -3.07 -0.74
CA ILE A 52 -21.98 -4.35 -0.02
C ILE A 52 -23.30 -4.40 0.74
N ASN A 53 -23.62 -3.36 1.52
CA ASN A 53 -24.83 -3.33 2.33
C ASN A 53 -26.10 -3.47 1.46
N GLN A 54 -26.13 -2.83 0.29
CA GLN A 54 -27.25 -2.94 -0.63
C GLN A 54 -27.31 -4.31 -1.30
N ALA A 55 -26.16 -4.86 -1.72
CA ALA A 55 -26.10 -6.19 -2.31
C ALA A 55 -26.55 -7.28 -1.33
N ASP A 56 -26.14 -7.20 -0.05
CA ASP A 56 -26.54 -8.13 1.01
C ASP A 56 -28.04 -8.10 1.28
N ALA A 57 -28.66 -6.92 1.19
CA ALA A 57 -30.11 -6.79 1.32
C ALA A 57 -30.89 -7.36 0.13
N GLU A 58 -30.31 -7.38 -1.07
CA GLU A 58 -30.98 -7.81 -2.31
C GLU A 58 -30.71 -9.27 -2.69
N ILE A 59 -29.52 -9.78 -2.36
CA ILE A 59 -29.03 -11.07 -2.80
C ILE A 59 -28.97 -12.02 -1.60
N ASP A 60 -29.88 -12.99 -1.58
CA ASP A 60 -29.89 -14.01 -0.51
C ASP A 60 -28.55 -14.77 -0.46
N GLY A 61 -27.98 -14.88 0.73
CA GLY A 61 -26.67 -15.48 0.99
C GLY A 61 -25.50 -14.76 0.31
N PHE A 62 -25.53 -13.43 0.24
CA PHE A 62 -24.42 -12.64 -0.31
C PHE A 62 -23.10 -12.90 0.44
N GLN A 63 -21.99 -12.85 -0.30
CA GLN A 63 -20.64 -13.02 0.24
C GLN A 63 -19.68 -11.97 -0.33
N THR A 64 -18.85 -11.39 0.53
CA THR A 64 -17.78 -10.46 0.19
C THR A 64 -16.48 -11.20 -0.16
N MET A 65 -16.28 -12.38 0.44
CA MET A 65 -15.07 -13.18 0.32
C MET A 65 -15.39 -14.67 0.13
N PRO A 66 -15.25 -15.19 -1.10
CA PRO A 66 -14.98 -14.45 -2.34
C PRO A 66 -16.18 -13.61 -2.80
N MET A 67 -15.92 -12.58 -3.61
CA MET A 67 -16.96 -11.66 -4.09
C MET A 67 -18.07 -12.38 -4.86
N ASP A 68 -19.32 -12.13 -4.46
CA ASP A 68 -20.50 -12.79 -5.02
C ASP A 68 -20.61 -12.63 -6.55
N ARG A 69 -20.86 -13.77 -7.23
CA ARG A 69 -20.90 -13.84 -8.70
C ARG A 69 -22.17 -13.24 -9.29
N GLU A 70 -23.29 -13.28 -8.58
CA GLU A 70 -24.51 -12.63 -9.03
C GLU A 70 -24.38 -11.11 -8.99
N TYR A 71 -23.75 -10.56 -7.95
CA TYR A 71 -23.51 -9.12 -7.89
C TYR A 71 -22.59 -8.62 -9.00
N LEU A 72 -21.48 -9.33 -9.27
CA LEU A 72 -20.63 -9.04 -10.43
C LEU A 72 -21.41 -9.20 -11.75
N ALA A 73 -22.32 -10.17 -11.86
CA ALA A 73 -23.15 -10.37 -13.04
C ALA A 73 -24.07 -9.18 -13.30
N GLN A 74 -24.68 -8.60 -12.25
CA GLN A 74 -25.51 -7.39 -12.39
C GLN A 74 -24.71 -6.21 -12.95
N LEU A 75 -23.49 -5.99 -12.44
CA LEU A 75 -22.60 -4.94 -12.93
C LEU A 75 -22.21 -5.16 -14.41
N VAL A 76 -21.86 -6.40 -14.78
CA VAL A 76 -21.50 -6.74 -16.16
C VAL A 76 -22.71 -6.62 -17.10
N THR A 77 -23.89 -7.09 -16.69
CA THR A 77 -25.13 -6.92 -17.47
C THR A 77 -25.39 -5.44 -17.73
N ARG A 78 -25.27 -4.61 -16.69
CA ARG A 78 -25.47 -3.18 -16.80
C ARG A 78 -24.47 -2.51 -17.74
N LEU A 79 -23.20 -2.91 -17.69
CA LEU A 79 -22.18 -2.45 -18.62
C LEU A 79 -22.44 -2.90 -20.07
N SER A 80 -22.98 -4.10 -20.25
CA SER A 80 -23.39 -4.59 -21.57
C SER A 80 -24.54 -3.76 -22.14
N GLU A 81 -25.53 -3.39 -21.33
CA GLU A 81 -26.66 -2.55 -21.75
C GLU A 81 -26.22 -1.14 -22.16
N LEU A 82 -25.15 -0.66 -21.54
CA LEU A 82 -24.48 0.61 -21.89
C LEU A 82 -23.36 0.43 -22.94
N GLU A 83 -23.28 -0.74 -23.57
CA GLU A 83 -22.37 -1.05 -24.68
C GLU A 83 -20.87 -0.82 -24.40
N ALA A 84 -20.45 -0.99 -23.15
CA ALA A 84 -19.05 -0.83 -22.75
C ALA A 84 -18.14 -1.78 -23.55
N LYS A 85 -17.06 -1.22 -24.14
CA LYS A 85 -16.20 -1.95 -25.07
C LYS A 85 -15.04 -2.69 -24.42
N VAL A 86 -14.47 -2.12 -23.36
CA VAL A 86 -13.31 -2.70 -22.66
C VAL A 86 -13.61 -2.70 -21.16
N ILE A 87 -13.64 -3.91 -20.58
CA ILE A 87 -14.03 -4.14 -19.20
C ILE A 87 -12.93 -4.95 -18.50
N GLY A 88 -12.40 -4.40 -17.41
CA GLY A 88 -11.51 -5.08 -16.48
C GLY A 88 -12.28 -5.55 -15.25
N ILE A 89 -12.04 -6.79 -14.82
CA ILE A 89 -12.55 -7.30 -13.54
C ILE A 89 -11.37 -7.57 -12.62
N ASP A 90 -11.19 -6.68 -11.66
CA ASP A 90 -10.09 -6.68 -10.70
C ASP A 90 -10.48 -7.47 -9.43
N TYR A 91 -10.81 -8.74 -9.65
CA TYR A 91 -11.13 -9.71 -8.62
C TYR A 91 -10.55 -11.06 -9.02
N PHE A 92 -9.90 -11.78 -8.09
CA PHE A 92 -9.43 -13.13 -8.34
C PHE A 92 -10.59 -14.12 -8.32
N LEU A 93 -11.12 -14.44 -9.50
CA LEU A 93 -12.28 -15.33 -9.67
C LEU A 93 -11.87 -16.81 -9.79
N THR A 94 -11.06 -17.31 -8.86
CA THR A 94 -10.39 -18.63 -8.98
C THR A 94 -11.16 -19.78 -8.36
N THR A 95 -11.93 -19.49 -7.32
CA THR A 95 -12.73 -20.47 -6.59
C THR A 95 -14.09 -20.67 -7.26
N GLN A 96 -14.60 -21.90 -7.17
CA GLN A 96 -15.95 -22.23 -7.63
C GLN A 96 -16.96 -21.75 -6.60
N GLU A 97 -17.76 -20.77 -6.99
CA GLU A 97 -18.78 -20.18 -6.14
C GLU A 97 -20.19 -20.48 -6.65
N PRO A 98 -21.20 -20.36 -5.78
CA PRO A 98 -22.58 -20.30 -6.24
C PRO A 98 -22.75 -19.21 -7.31
N ARG A 99 -23.65 -19.44 -8.27
CA ARG A 99 -24.09 -18.42 -9.23
C ARG A 99 -23.03 -17.97 -10.25
N GLU A 100 -21.92 -18.71 -10.40
CA GLU A 100 -20.94 -18.49 -11.47
C GLU A 100 -21.59 -18.47 -12.86
N GLU A 101 -22.64 -19.26 -13.07
CA GLU A 101 -23.36 -19.31 -14.33
C GLU A 101 -24.04 -17.98 -14.69
N LYS A 102 -24.47 -17.18 -13.70
CA LYS A 102 -25.05 -15.85 -13.94
C LYS A 102 -23.98 -14.91 -14.49
N LEU A 103 -22.81 -14.87 -13.83
CA LEU A 103 -21.69 -14.05 -14.29
C LEU A 103 -21.19 -14.48 -15.68
N ALA A 104 -21.03 -15.78 -15.90
CA ALA A 104 -20.64 -16.34 -17.19
C ALA A 104 -21.61 -15.91 -18.30
N GLN A 105 -22.92 -16.01 -18.06
CA GLN A 105 -23.96 -15.61 -19.02
C GLN A 105 -23.91 -14.11 -19.32
N SER A 106 -23.76 -13.26 -18.31
CA SER A 106 -23.64 -11.80 -18.49
C SER A 106 -22.42 -11.43 -19.33
N ILE A 107 -21.27 -12.03 -19.05
CA ILE A 107 -20.03 -11.82 -19.83
C ILE A 107 -20.21 -12.30 -21.27
N GLN A 108 -20.71 -13.52 -21.47
CA GLN A 108 -20.93 -14.08 -22.80
C GLN A 108 -21.94 -13.27 -23.62
N ALA A 109 -22.98 -12.74 -22.97
CA ALA A 109 -23.93 -11.84 -23.61
C ALA A 109 -23.26 -10.55 -24.10
N ALA A 110 -22.40 -9.93 -23.28
CA ALA A 110 -21.64 -8.74 -23.65
C ALA A 110 -20.69 -9.00 -24.83
N VAL A 111 -19.93 -10.11 -24.79
CA VAL A 111 -19.04 -10.53 -25.88
C VAL A 111 -19.85 -10.75 -27.18
N ASN A 112 -20.94 -11.52 -27.13
CA ASN A 112 -21.73 -11.83 -28.33
C ASN A 112 -22.44 -10.60 -28.93
N LYS A 113 -22.98 -9.72 -28.09
CA LYS A 113 -23.78 -8.58 -28.56
C LYS A 113 -22.92 -7.42 -29.02
N HIS A 114 -21.84 -7.12 -28.28
CA HIS A 114 -21.09 -5.87 -28.45
C HIS A 114 -19.61 -6.08 -28.76
N ASN A 115 -19.14 -7.34 -28.86
CA ASN A 115 -17.73 -7.72 -28.95
C ASN A 115 -16.90 -7.10 -27.82
N SER A 116 -17.47 -7.01 -26.61
CA SER A 116 -16.78 -6.43 -25.45
C SER A 116 -15.54 -7.26 -25.09
N TRP A 117 -14.43 -6.57 -24.82
CA TRP A 117 -13.18 -7.17 -24.40
C TRP A 117 -13.15 -7.26 -22.88
N PHE A 118 -12.91 -8.47 -22.36
CA PHE A 118 -12.76 -8.69 -20.93
C PHE A 118 -11.31 -9.00 -20.58
N VAL A 119 -10.78 -8.26 -19.61
CA VAL A 119 -9.49 -8.54 -18.96
C VAL A 119 -9.78 -8.96 -17.51
N PHE A 120 -9.33 -10.15 -17.12
CA PHE A 120 -9.50 -10.67 -15.77
C PHE A 120 -8.20 -10.59 -14.98
N ALA A 121 -8.30 -10.20 -13.71
CA ALA A 121 -7.17 -10.28 -12.79
C ALA A 121 -6.63 -11.73 -12.71
N PHE A 122 -5.33 -11.85 -12.91
CA PHE A 122 -4.54 -13.06 -12.82
C PHE A 122 -3.44 -12.85 -11.79
N ASN A 123 -3.16 -13.84 -10.95
CA ASN A 123 -1.97 -13.80 -10.09
C ASN A 123 -0.93 -14.76 -10.65
N LYS A 124 0.15 -14.23 -11.23
CA LYS A 124 1.23 -15.06 -11.77
C LYS A 124 1.96 -15.88 -10.73
N GLN A 125 2.18 -15.33 -9.54
CA GLN A 125 2.96 -16.00 -8.49
C GLN A 125 2.25 -17.25 -7.98
N ASN A 126 0.93 -17.14 -7.77
CA ASN A 126 0.11 -18.23 -7.26
C ASN A 126 -0.59 -19.04 -8.37
N ASN A 127 -0.37 -18.66 -9.64
CA ASN A 127 -1.08 -19.19 -10.81
C ASN A 127 -2.62 -19.14 -10.65
N TRP A 128 -3.12 -18.07 -10.06
CA TRP A 128 -4.55 -17.86 -9.86
C TRP A 128 -5.17 -17.32 -11.14
N LYS A 129 -5.80 -18.22 -11.89
CA LYS A 129 -6.56 -17.90 -13.11
C LYS A 129 -8.06 -17.86 -12.83
N VAL A 130 -8.79 -17.08 -13.64
CA VAL A 130 -10.26 -17.11 -13.67
C VAL A 130 -10.76 -18.54 -13.90
N SER A 131 -11.82 -18.91 -13.17
CA SER A 131 -12.52 -20.18 -13.30
C SER A 131 -12.94 -20.41 -14.76
N ASP A 132 -12.66 -21.61 -15.29
CA ASP A 132 -13.00 -21.97 -16.67
C ASP A 132 -14.54 -22.01 -16.91
N ARG A 133 -15.34 -21.97 -15.83
CA ARG A 133 -16.81 -21.83 -15.88
C ARG A 133 -17.27 -20.40 -16.16
N ILE A 134 -16.46 -19.40 -15.78
CA ILE A 134 -16.76 -17.98 -15.96
C ILE A 134 -16.21 -17.51 -17.30
N ALA A 135 -14.93 -17.79 -17.57
CA ALA A 135 -14.26 -17.30 -18.77
C ALA A 135 -13.23 -18.30 -19.35
N SER A 136 -12.92 -18.13 -20.63
CA SER A 136 -11.91 -18.94 -21.32
C SER A 136 -10.85 -18.05 -21.97
N LEU A 137 -9.60 -18.50 -21.96
CA LEU A 137 -8.48 -17.85 -22.66
C LEU A 137 -8.71 -17.73 -24.16
N ASN A 138 -9.64 -18.49 -24.74
CA ASN A 138 -9.94 -18.44 -26.17
C ASN A 138 -10.64 -17.16 -26.62
N TRP A 139 -11.22 -16.40 -25.69
CA TRP A 139 -11.98 -15.18 -25.99
C TRP A 139 -11.86 -14.09 -24.92
N SER A 140 -11.11 -14.33 -23.83
CA SER A 140 -10.81 -13.34 -22.79
C SER A 140 -9.31 -13.21 -22.58
N LEU A 141 -8.90 -12.15 -21.89
CA LEU A 141 -7.50 -11.84 -21.64
C LEU A 141 -7.18 -11.99 -20.14
N PRO A 142 -6.18 -12.80 -19.74
CA PRO A 142 -5.68 -12.81 -18.36
C PRO A 142 -4.62 -11.71 -18.17
N GLY A 143 -4.83 -10.82 -17.20
CA GLY A 143 -3.91 -9.74 -16.87
C GLY A 143 -3.36 -9.87 -15.46
N ASP A 144 -2.04 -9.89 -15.32
CA ASP A 144 -1.35 -9.96 -14.03
C ASP A 144 -1.68 -8.70 -13.21
N ALA A 145 -2.49 -8.88 -12.18
CA ALA A 145 -2.95 -7.79 -11.31
C ALA A 145 -1.94 -7.48 -10.19
N ASN A 146 -0.90 -8.31 -10.04
CA ASN A 146 0.18 -7.96 -9.11
C ASN A 146 0.93 -6.74 -9.64
N PHE A 147 1.23 -5.80 -8.74
CA PHE A 147 2.08 -4.67 -9.04
C PHE A 147 2.93 -4.29 -7.83
N PHE A 148 4.08 -3.67 -8.10
CA PHE A 148 4.83 -2.99 -7.07
C PHE A 148 4.21 -1.62 -6.80
N PRO A 149 3.90 -1.28 -5.54
CA PRO A 149 3.50 0.07 -5.19
C PRO A 149 4.48 1.07 -5.83
N TRP A 150 3.92 2.14 -6.41
CA TRP A 150 4.63 3.21 -7.12
C TRP A 150 5.07 2.94 -8.56
N ASP A 151 5.16 1.70 -9.04
CA ASP A 151 5.66 1.44 -10.40
C ASP A 151 4.53 1.37 -11.43
N VAL A 152 4.78 1.86 -12.64
CA VAL A 152 3.94 1.52 -13.80
C VAL A 152 4.43 0.18 -14.34
N GLU A 153 3.66 -0.88 -14.11
CA GLU A 153 4.00 -2.22 -14.56
C GLU A 153 4.01 -2.31 -16.08
N LEU A 154 5.14 -2.76 -16.63
CA LEU A 154 5.35 -2.96 -18.06
C LEU A 154 5.59 -4.43 -18.35
N PRO A 155 5.11 -4.94 -19.51
CA PRO A 155 5.35 -6.33 -19.85
C PRO A 155 6.86 -6.56 -20.06
N GLY A 156 7.31 -7.78 -19.74
CA GLY A 156 8.70 -8.17 -19.95
C GLY A 156 9.11 -8.21 -21.43
N ASP A 157 8.13 -8.37 -22.32
CA ASP A 157 8.28 -8.27 -23.75
C ASP A 157 7.09 -7.52 -24.38
N GLU A 158 7.33 -6.79 -25.47
CA GLU A 158 6.29 -5.97 -26.14
C GLU A 158 5.10 -6.79 -26.64
N THR A 159 5.33 -8.08 -26.89
CA THR A 159 4.31 -9.01 -27.38
C THR A 159 3.58 -9.72 -26.25
N CYS A 160 3.89 -9.44 -24.99
CA CYS A 160 3.07 -9.89 -23.88
C CYS A 160 3.01 -11.45 -23.81
N SER A 161 4.11 -12.11 -24.18
CA SER A 161 4.17 -13.56 -24.41
C SER A 161 4.38 -14.39 -23.14
N ILE A 162 4.96 -13.80 -22.10
CA ILE A 162 5.27 -14.47 -20.83
C ILE A 162 4.27 -14.07 -19.73
N SER A 163 4.06 -12.78 -19.55
CA SER A 163 3.08 -12.20 -18.62
C SER A 163 2.76 -10.79 -19.07
N CYS A 164 1.52 -10.39 -18.84
CA CYS A 164 1.04 -9.06 -19.18
C CYS A 164 0.42 -8.40 -17.97
N PRO A 165 0.91 -7.22 -17.56
CA PRO A 165 0.25 -6.46 -16.52
C PRO A 165 -1.21 -6.16 -16.87
N PHE A 166 -2.10 -6.24 -15.87
CA PHE A 166 -3.54 -6.02 -16.01
C PHE A 166 -3.86 -4.67 -16.64
N ALA A 167 -3.29 -3.58 -16.09
CA ALA A 167 -3.42 -2.23 -16.62
C ALA A 167 -2.89 -2.10 -18.08
N TYR A 168 -1.80 -2.81 -18.41
CA TYR A 168 -1.25 -2.80 -19.76
C TYR A 168 -2.20 -3.42 -20.78
N LEU A 169 -2.79 -4.58 -20.47
CA LEU A 169 -3.75 -5.23 -21.37
C LEU A 169 -5.01 -4.40 -21.58
N LEU A 170 -5.51 -3.75 -20.53
CA LEU A 170 -6.65 -2.85 -20.65
C LEU A 170 -6.35 -1.66 -21.56
N ALA A 171 -5.16 -1.07 -21.44
CA ALA A 171 -4.71 -0.01 -22.34
C ALA A 171 -4.56 -0.49 -23.79
N VAL A 172 -3.99 -1.69 -24.02
CA VAL A 172 -3.90 -2.31 -25.35
C VAL A 172 -5.29 -2.53 -25.94
N ALA A 173 -6.21 -3.15 -25.18
CA ALA A 173 -7.57 -3.42 -25.60
C ALA A 173 -8.28 -2.11 -26.00
N LYS A 174 -8.04 -1.03 -25.25
CA LYS A 174 -8.60 0.29 -25.54
C LYS A 174 -8.11 0.84 -26.87
N ILE A 175 -6.80 0.85 -27.11
CA ILE A 175 -6.20 1.35 -28.34
C ILE A 175 -6.70 0.56 -29.55
N LEU A 176 -6.75 -0.76 -29.44
CA LEU A 176 -7.23 -1.62 -30.53
C LEU A 176 -8.72 -1.40 -30.84
N ASN A 177 -9.54 -1.06 -29.83
CA ASN A 177 -10.96 -0.76 -30.05
C ASN A 177 -11.23 0.66 -30.58
N GLN A 178 -10.30 1.60 -30.43
CA GLN A 178 -10.51 3.02 -30.81
C GLN A 178 -9.85 3.46 -32.11
N GLN A 179 -8.93 2.69 -32.70
CA GLN A 179 -8.20 3.11 -33.91
C GLN A 179 -8.80 2.56 -35.21
N PRO A 180 -9.65 3.32 -35.94
CA PRO A 180 -9.80 3.13 -37.38
C PRO A 180 -8.56 3.68 -38.11
N PRO A 181 -8.02 3.01 -39.16
CA PRO A 181 -8.50 1.82 -39.85
C PRO A 181 -7.58 0.62 -39.61
N LEU A 182 -7.46 0.15 -38.37
CA LEU A 182 -6.76 -1.11 -38.13
C LEU A 182 -7.63 -2.26 -38.68
N THR A 183 -7.30 -2.75 -39.88
CA THR A 183 -7.92 -3.97 -40.41
C THR A 183 -7.42 -5.19 -39.65
N ASP A 184 -8.25 -6.21 -39.57
CA ASP A 184 -7.92 -7.55 -39.05
C ASP A 184 -7.55 -7.58 -37.56
N ILE A 185 -8.06 -6.64 -36.76
CA ILE A 185 -7.92 -6.70 -35.29
C ILE A 185 -8.59 -7.99 -34.80
N PRO A 186 -7.89 -8.83 -34.01
CA PRO A 186 -8.52 -10.01 -33.41
C PRO A 186 -9.66 -9.57 -32.50
N GLN A 187 -10.82 -10.18 -32.63
CA GLN A 187 -12.00 -9.89 -31.79
C GLN A 187 -12.30 -11.08 -30.88
N PRO A 188 -12.82 -10.86 -29.66
CA PRO A 188 -13.22 -11.93 -28.78
C PRO A 188 -14.38 -12.71 -29.42
N GLN A 189 -14.23 -14.02 -29.56
CA GLN A 189 -15.25 -14.89 -30.17
C GLN A 189 -15.47 -16.12 -29.29
N LEU A 190 -16.67 -16.28 -28.74
CA LEU A 190 -16.96 -17.40 -27.82
C LEU A 190 -16.70 -18.79 -28.43
N ALA A 191 -16.88 -18.92 -29.75
CA ALA A 191 -16.65 -20.17 -30.49
C ALA A 191 -15.17 -20.39 -30.88
N SER A 192 -14.27 -19.45 -30.57
CA SER A 192 -12.84 -19.58 -30.87
C SER A 192 -12.24 -20.79 -30.16
N LYS A 193 -11.34 -21.48 -30.87
CA LYS A 193 -10.49 -22.55 -30.33
C LYS A 193 -9.06 -22.10 -30.09
N PHE A 194 -8.74 -20.87 -30.45
CA PHE A 194 -7.41 -20.30 -30.35
C PHE A 194 -7.36 -19.33 -29.18
N ASP A 195 -6.25 -19.36 -28.45
CA ASP A 195 -5.96 -18.42 -27.37
C ASP A 195 -6.03 -16.98 -27.88
N PHE A 196 -6.84 -16.15 -27.21
CA PHE A 196 -7.11 -14.78 -27.64
C PHE A 196 -5.93 -13.86 -27.37
N GLN A 197 -5.24 -14.05 -26.24
CA GLN A 197 -4.03 -13.28 -25.93
C GLN A 197 -2.94 -13.55 -26.98
N GLN A 198 -2.71 -14.79 -27.39
CA GLN A 198 -1.77 -15.12 -28.45
C GLN A 198 -2.14 -14.48 -29.80
N GLN A 199 -3.43 -14.39 -30.12
CA GLN A 199 -3.90 -13.69 -31.31
C GLN A 199 -3.58 -12.19 -31.23
N VAL A 200 -3.86 -11.55 -30.10
CA VAL A 200 -3.53 -10.14 -29.83
C VAL A 200 -2.02 -9.92 -29.90
N SER A 201 -1.21 -10.72 -29.19
CA SER A 201 0.25 -10.69 -29.21
C SER A 201 0.83 -10.81 -30.63
N SER A 202 0.31 -11.75 -31.41
CA SER A 202 0.72 -11.95 -32.81
C SER A 202 0.35 -10.76 -33.68
N TYR A 203 -0.82 -10.15 -33.44
CA TYR A 203 -1.26 -8.95 -34.13
C TYR A 203 -0.35 -7.75 -33.83
N LEU A 204 -0.05 -7.50 -32.55
CA LEU A 204 0.86 -6.44 -32.11
C LEU A 204 2.24 -6.58 -32.75
N LYS A 205 2.79 -7.81 -32.74
CA LYS A 205 4.06 -8.14 -33.38
C LYS A 205 4.06 -7.86 -34.89
N LYS A 206 2.98 -8.26 -35.58
CA LYS A 206 2.85 -8.14 -37.04
C LYS A 206 2.72 -6.68 -37.48
N LYS A 207 1.90 -5.90 -36.79
CA LYS A 207 1.59 -4.52 -37.17
C LYS A 207 2.65 -3.52 -36.73
N GLN A 208 3.65 -3.94 -35.94
CA GLN A 208 4.66 -3.06 -35.35
C GLN A 208 4.00 -1.85 -34.67
N ILE A 209 2.85 -2.06 -34.03
CA ILE A 209 2.19 -1.00 -33.26
C ILE A 209 3.23 -0.59 -32.22
N PRO A 210 3.69 0.67 -32.21
CA PRO A 210 4.70 1.13 -31.28
C PRO A 210 4.29 0.67 -29.89
N SER A 211 5.19 -0.05 -29.22
CA SER A 211 4.97 -0.50 -27.85
C SER A 211 4.38 0.67 -27.06
N LEU A 212 3.22 0.47 -26.45
CA LEU A 212 2.54 1.48 -25.63
C LEU A 212 3.54 2.16 -24.68
N LEU A 213 4.51 1.37 -24.19
CA LEU A 213 5.80 1.81 -23.69
C LEU A 213 6.86 0.75 -24.03
N SER A 214 8.07 1.17 -24.44
CA SER A 214 9.20 0.25 -24.64
C SER A 214 9.56 -0.43 -23.33
N ALA A 215 10.18 -1.61 -23.42
CA ALA A 215 10.75 -2.35 -22.29
C ALA A 215 11.56 -1.46 -21.32
N TYR A 216 11.68 -1.95 -20.08
CA TYR A 216 12.36 -1.32 -18.94
C TYR A 216 13.49 -0.37 -19.35
N PRO A 217 13.44 0.91 -18.95
CA PRO A 217 14.47 1.84 -19.34
C PRO A 217 15.82 1.36 -18.79
N PRO A 218 16.92 1.53 -19.55
CA PRO A 218 18.20 0.95 -19.18
C PRO A 218 18.74 1.60 -17.90
N LEU A 219 19.78 0.99 -17.32
CA LEU A 219 20.55 1.58 -16.21
C LEU A 219 19.78 1.72 -14.88
N GLY A 220 18.72 0.94 -14.69
CA GLY A 220 17.93 0.90 -13.45
C GLY A 220 16.94 2.06 -13.31
N LEU A 221 16.69 2.81 -14.38
CA LEU A 221 15.58 3.77 -14.44
C LEU A 221 14.26 3.02 -14.23
N ARG A 222 13.34 3.61 -13.46
CA ARG A 222 12.01 3.03 -13.19
C ARG A 222 10.93 3.94 -13.75
N SER A 223 9.89 3.35 -14.32
CA SER A 223 8.67 4.08 -14.67
C SER A 223 7.76 4.05 -13.44
N ILE A 224 7.41 5.22 -12.92
CA ILE A 224 6.61 5.33 -11.70
C ILE A 224 5.24 5.94 -11.98
N ILE A 225 4.28 5.65 -11.11
CA ILE A 225 2.96 6.27 -11.11
C ILE A 225 3.09 7.72 -10.64
N ASP A 226 2.65 8.66 -11.47
CA ASP A 226 2.62 10.08 -11.15
C ASP A 226 1.38 10.44 -10.32
N PHE A 227 1.45 10.17 -9.01
CA PHE A 227 0.41 10.60 -8.07
C PHE A 227 0.31 12.12 -7.90
N SER A 228 1.26 12.90 -8.47
CA SER A 228 1.09 14.35 -8.52
C SER A 228 -0.03 14.79 -9.47
N LEU A 229 -0.48 13.90 -10.36
CA LEU A 229 -1.68 14.09 -11.16
C LEU A 229 -2.93 13.94 -10.30
N PRO A 230 -3.90 14.86 -10.42
CA PRO A 230 -5.15 14.75 -9.69
C PRO A 230 -5.95 13.50 -10.09
N PRO A 231 -6.56 12.76 -9.14
CA PRO A 231 -7.31 11.54 -9.44
C PRO A 231 -8.36 11.70 -10.54
N ARG A 232 -9.10 12.82 -10.55
CA ARG A 232 -10.16 13.11 -11.55
C ARG A 232 -9.64 13.19 -13.00
N GLN A 233 -8.34 13.38 -13.21
CA GLN A 233 -7.74 13.33 -14.55
C GLN A 233 -7.37 11.90 -14.95
N ALA A 234 -7.02 11.06 -13.98
CA ALA A 234 -6.66 9.67 -14.22
C ALA A 234 -7.91 8.79 -14.41
N TYR A 235 -8.92 8.97 -13.56
CA TYR A 235 -10.14 8.18 -13.58
C TYR A 235 -11.35 8.94 -13.04
N GLN A 236 -12.52 8.51 -13.49
CA GLN A 236 -13.79 8.82 -12.84
C GLN A 236 -14.15 7.65 -11.94
N ARG A 237 -14.51 7.94 -10.70
CA ARG A 237 -14.96 6.94 -9.74
C ARG A 237 -16.48 6.99 -9.63
N ILE A 238 -17.13 5.83 -9.67
CA ILE A 238 -18.54 5.67 -9.36
C ILE A 238 -18.74 4.46 -8.43
N PRO A 239 -19.43 4.61 -7.28
CA PRO A 239 -19.83 3.46 -6.46
C PRO A 239 -20.70 2.48 -7.25
N ALA A 240 -20.53 1.18 -6.99
CA ALA A 240 -21.25 0.14 -7.72
C ALA A 240 -22.76 0.23 -7.51
N TRP A 241 -23.23 0.52 -6.30
CA TRP A 241 -24.65 0.77 -6.04
C TRP A 241 -25.20 1.95 -6.85
N GLU A 242 -24.45 3.06 -6.90
CA GLU A 242 -24.85 4.26 -7.63
C GLU A 242 -24.94 3.94 -9.13
N PHE A 243 -23.94 3.23 -9.67
CA PHE A 243 -23.91 2.79 -11.05
C PHE A 243 -25.10 1.90 -11.43
N LEU A 244 -25.50 0.96 -10.55
CA LEU A 244 -26.67 0.10 -10.76
C LEU A 244 -27.99 0.89 -10.68
N SER A 245 -28.06 1.92 -9.84
CA SER A 245 -29.27 2.72 -9.61
C SER A 245 -29.62 3.72 -10.72
N GLN A 246 -28.68 4.02 -11.62
CA GLN A 246 -28.93 5.01 -12.67
C GLN A 246 -30.07 4.56 -13.61
N PRO A 247 -30.88 5.47 -14.15
CA PRO A 247 -31.94 5.11 -15.10
C PRO A 247 -31.37 4.63 -16.45
N LEU A 248 -32.10 3.75 -17.15
CA LEU A 248 -31.85 3.40 -18.55
C LEU A 248 -33.00 3.86 -19.45
N PRO A 249 -32.71 4.34 -20.67
CA PRO A 249 -31.38 4.50 -21.26
C PRO A 249 -30.63 5.71 -20.66
N ASN A 250 -29.29 5.64 -20.62
CA ASN A 250 -28.43 6.77 -20.26
C ASN A 250 -27.44 7.05 -21.41
N PRO A 251 -27.83 7.87 -22.42
CA PRO A 251 -27.01 8.11 -23.60
C PRO A 251 -25.67 8.78 -23.31
N GLU A 252 -25.62 9.67 -22.30
CA GLU A 252 -24.39 10.36 -21.91
C GLU A 252 -23.36 9.37 -21.35
N LEU A 253 -23.78 8.53 -20.41
CA LEU A 253 -22.91 7.48 -19.86
C LEU A 253 -22.56 6.43 -20.92
N GLN A 254 -23.49 6.05 -21.79
CA GLN A 254 -23.23 5.12 -22.89
C GLN A 254 -22.14 5.65 -23.83
N GLN A 255 -22.24 6.91 -24.26
CA GLN A 255 -21.22 7.54 -25.10
C GLN A 255 -19.87 7.58 -24.39
N GLN A 256 -19.87 7.94 -23.10
CA GLN A 256 -18.67 7.98 -22.28
C GLN A 256 -17.99 6.60 -22.17
N LEU A 257 -18.77 5.54 -21.97
CA LEU A 257 -18.29 4.16 -21.83
C LEU A 257 -17.70 3.57 -23.13
N GLN A 258 -18.13 4.06 -24.29
CA GLN A 258 -17.49 3.72 -25.57
C GLN A 258 -16.07 4.34 -25.65
N GLU A 259 -15.86 5.48 -25.00
CA GLU A 259 -14.60 6.22 -24.99
C GLU A 259 -13.70 5.92 -23.79
N GLN A 260 -14.18 5.19 -22.78
CA GLN A 260 -13.41 4.80 -21.60
C GLN A 260 -13.06 3.31 -21.55
N VAL A 261 -12.12 2.98 -20.66
CA VAL A 261 -11.94 1.65 -20.08
C VAL A 261 -12.75 1.58 -18.80
N VAL A 262 -13.48 0.49 -18.57
CA VAL A 262 -14.18 0.28 -17.31
C VAL A 262 -13.41 -0.73 -16.46
N ILE A 263 -13.25 -0.44 -15.17
CA ILE A 263 -12.73 -1.42 -14.21
C ILE A 263 -13.77 -1.62 -13.12
N ILE A 264 -14.12 -2.87 -12.84
CA ILE A 264 -14.86 -3.26 -11.64
C ILE A 264 -13.82 -3.70 -10.60
N ALA A 265 -13.74 -2.99 -9.47
CA ALA A 265 -12.73 -3.23 -8.44
C ALA A 265 -13.26 -3.03 -7.01
N ALA A 266 -12.46 -3.39 -6.02
CA ALA A 266 -12.73 -3.06 -4.63
C ALA A 266 -12.69 -1.54 -4.40
N GLY A 267 -13.61 -1.04 -3.57
CA GLY A 267 -13.74 0.37 -3.18
C GLY A 267 -13.39 0.66 -1.72
N GLY A 268 -12.74 -0.30 -1.05
CA GLY A 268 -12.36 -0.20 0.37
C GLY A 268 -13.49 -0.51 1.35
N TYR A 269 -14.30 -1.54 1.07
CA TYR A 269 -15.16 -2.16 2.10
C TYR A 269 -14.31 -2.91 3.14
N GLU A 270 -14.88 -3.25 4.29
CA GLU A 270 -14.14 -3.73 5.46
C GLU A 270 -13.33 -5.01 5.18
N ASP A 271 -13.91 -5.95 4.45
CA ASP A 271 -13.26 -7.19 4.06
C ASP A 271 -12.30 -7.04 2.86
N ALA A 272 -12.12 -5.86 2.28
CA ALA A 272 -11.30 -5.74 1.07
C ALA A 272 -9.79 -5.86 1.36
N GLU A 273 -9.15 -6.94 0.91
CA GLU A 273 -7.69 -7.13 1.01
C GLU A 273 -6.88 -6.18 0.10
N ASP A 274 -7.51 -5.59 -0.91
CA ASP A 274 -6.88 -4.71 -1.91
C ASP A 274 -6.81 -3.23 -1.45
N SER A 275 -6.34 -3.02 -0.22
CA SER A 275 -6.23 -1.69 0.41
C SER A 275 -4.77 -1.35 0.73
N PHE A 276 -4.34 -0.19 0.24
CA PHE A 276 -3.01 0.40 0.44
C PHE A 276 -3.09 1.72 1.23
N SER A 277 -1.95 2.14 1.77
CA SER A 277 -1.82 3.48 2.36
C SER A 277 -2.08 4.56 1.32
N LEU A 278 -2.93 5.53 1.65
CA LEU A 278 -3.23 6.66 0.78
C LEU A 278 -1.96 7.48 0.46
N PRO A 279 -1.53 7.59 -0.81
CA PRO A 279 -0.38 8.43 -1.15
C PRO A 279 -0.62 9.88 -0.75
N LEU A 280 0.40 10.55 -0.20
CA LEU A 280 0.31 11.92 0.29
C LEU A 280 -0.16 12.90 -0.80
N ALA A 281 0.27 12.68 -2.04
CA ALA A 281 -0.15 13.47 -3.19
C ALA A 281 -1.66 13.32 -3.51
N VAL A 282 -2.17 12.10 -3.43
CA VAL A 282 -3.61 11.82 -3.60
C VAL A 282 -4.41 12.43 -2.46
N GLY A 283 -3.92 12.31 -1.22
CA GLY A 283 -4.51 12.95 -0.04
C GLY A 283 -4.56 14.48 -0.16
N TYR A 284 -3.52 15.10 -0.73
CA TYR A 284 -3.51 16.53 -1.01
C TYR A 284 -4.62 16.93 -1.99
N TRP A 285 -4.77 16.22 -3.11
CA TRP A 285 -5.85 16.51 -4.08
C TRP A 285 -7.24 16.30 -3.48
N CYS A 286 -7.39 15.26 -2.67
CA CYS A 286 -8.60 15.02 -1.90
C CYS A 286 -8.98 16.22 -1.01
N ASP A 287 -8.02 16.78 -0.28
CA ASP A 287 -8.23 17.97 0.55
C ASP A 287 -8.50 19.25 -0.26
N VAL A 288 -7.99 19.35 -1.50
CA VAL A 288 -8.33 20.41 -2.44
C VAL A 288 -9.80 20.27 -2.86
N TYR A 289 -10.21 19.09 -3.33
CA TYR A 289 -11.58 18.84 -3.80
C TYR A 289 -12.65 18.94 -2.72
N ARG A 290 -12.33 18.53 -1.49
CA ARG A 290 -13.25 18.65 -0.35
C ARG A 290 -13.65 20.11 -0.12
N ARG A 291 -12.73 21.05 -0.33
CA ARG A 291 -13.00 22.49 -0.21
C ARG A 291 -13.86 23.03 -1.35
N GLU A 292 -13.80 22.40 -2.52
CA GLU A 292 -14.51 22.86 -3.73
C GLU A 292 -15.90 22.24 -3.89
N SER A 293 -16.09 20.96 -3.54
CA SER A 293 -17.25 20.17 -4.01
C SER A 293 -17.80 19.14 -3.02
N GLN A 294 -17.46 19.21 -1.73
CA GLN A 294 -17.93 18.27 -0.67
C GLN A 294 -17.77 16.77 -1.00
N THR A 295 -16.87 16.41 -1.92
CA THR A 295 -16.68 15.01 -2.29
C THR A 295 -16.05 14.19 -1.17
N VAL A 296 -16.56 12.98 -0.96
CA VAL A 296 -16.02 12.02 0.01
C VAL A 296 -14.65 11.55 -0.46
N CYS A 297 -13.63 11.78 0.37
CA CYS A 297 -12.28 11.30 0.12
C CYS A 297 -12.19 9.86 0.61
N PRO A 298 -11.66 8.92 -0.19
CA PRO A 298 -11.44 7.57 0.28
C PRO A 298 -10.41 7.57 1.41
N ARG A 299 -10.61 6.69 2.41
CA ARG A 299 -9.68 6.54 3.54
C ARG A 299 -8.41 5.80 3.12
N ASN A 300 -8.56 4.82 2.23
CA ASN A 300 -7.51 3.98 1.71
C ASN A 300 -7.40 4.17 0.20
N PHE A 301 -6.24 3.83 -0.36
CA PHE A 301 -6.03 3.76 -1.80
C PHE A 301 -6.15 2.30 -2.23
N THR A 302 -6.83 2.01 -3.34
CA THR A 302 -7.11 0.63 -3.77
C THR A 302 -6.24 0.23 -4.97
N GLY A 303 -6.09 -1.07 -5.21
CA GLY A 303 -5.40 -1.60 -6.40
C GLY A 303 -6.10 -1.19 -7.69
N GLY A 304 -7.44 -1.18 -7.69
CA GLY A 304 -8.24 -0.65 -8.79
C GLY A 304 -7.90 0.82 -9.16
N GLU A 305 -7.69 1.68 -8.15
CA GLU A 305 -7.25 3.07 -8.37
C GLU A 305 -5.80 3.13 -8.90
N ALA A 306 -4.91 2.25 -8.42
CA ALA A 306 -3.54 2.13 -8.92
C ALA A 306 -3.53 1.74 -10.41
N HIS A 307 -4.30 0.72 -10.79
CA HIS A 307 -4.45 0.28 -12.18
C HIS A 307 -5.06 1.37 -13.05
N ALA A 308 -6.05 2.12 -12.54
CA ALA A 308 -6.65 3.23 -13.27
C ALA A 308 -5.62 4.33 -13.57
N TYR A 309 -4.76 4.68 -12.59
CA TYR A 309 -3.62 5.57 -12.84
C TYR A 309 -2.66 5.01 -13.89
N MET A 310 -2.27 3.73 -13.81
CA MET A 310 -1.38 3.10 -14.79
C MET A 310 -1.96 3.15 -16.21
N ILE A 311 -3.24 2.82 -16.38
CA ILE A 311 -3.93 2.88 -17.67
C ILE A 311 -3.92 4.32 -18.22
N HIS A 312 -4.23 5.31 -17.39
CA HIS A 312 -4.11 6.71 -17.79
C HIS A 312 -2.70 7.01 -18.30
N HIS A 313 -1.66 6.60 -17.58
CA HIS A 313 -0.26 6.85 -17.95
C HIS A 313 0.10 6.19 -19.29
N LEU A 314 -0.35 4.96 -19.50
CA LEU A 314 -0.14 4.21 -20.73
C LEU A 314 -0.85 4.88 -21.92
N LEU A 315 -2.12 5.23 -21.78
CA LEU A 315 -2.93 5.80 -22.86
C LEU A 315 -2.54 7.23 -23.22
N SER A 316 -2.15 8.04 -22.23
CA SER A 316 -1.68 9.42 -22.44
C SER A 316 -0.21 9.51 -22.80
N GLN A 317 0.52 8.39 -22.85
CA GLN A 317 1.97 8.33 -22.96
C GLN A 317 2.69 9.16 -21.86
N HIS A 318 2.06 9.32 -20.71
CA HIS A 318 2.58 10.05 -19.55
C HIS A 318 3.57 9.17 -18.78
N ARG A 319 4.79 9.07 -19.29
CA ARG A 319 5.86 8.24 -18.71
C ARG A 319 6.74 9.05 -17.76
N LEU A 320 6.44 8.98 -16.47
CA LEU A 320 7.29 9.55 -15.43
C LEU A 320 8.45 8.61 -15.11
N VAL A 321 9.67 9.03 -15.44
CA VAL A 321 10.89 8.24 -15.21
C VAL A 321 11.61 8.71 -13.95
N LEU A 322 11.85 7.80 -13.02
CA LEU A 322 12.63 8.03 -11.81
C LEU A 322 14.11 7.74 -12.07
N ILE A 323 14.96 8.74 -11.85
CA ILE A 323 16.41 8.54 -11.80
C ILE A 323 16.75 7.91 -10.44
N PRO A 324 17.52 6.81 -10.39
CA PRO A 324 17.85 6.18 -9.11
C PRO A 324 18.68 7.10 -8.22
N ASP A 325 18.37 7.13 -6.91
CA ASP A 325 19.06 7.98 -5.93
C ASP A 325 20.57 7.80 -5.94
N PHE A 326 21.05 6.56 -6.08
CA PHE A 326 22.47 6.25 -5.97
C PHE A 326 23.33 6.96 -7.04
N TRP A 327 22.80 7.15 -8.26
CA TRP A 327 23.51 7.88 -9.33
C TRP A 327 23.83 9.30 -8.87
N LEU A 328 22.80 9.99 -8.36
CA LEU A 328 22.93 11.37 -7.93
C LEU A 328 23.65 11.50 -6.60
N ILE A 329 23.58 10.51 -5.71
CA ILE A 329 24.37 10.46 -4.48
C ILE A 329 25.87 10.37 -4.81
N VAL A 330 26.28 9.48 -5.73
CA VAL A 330 27.69 9.35 -6.14
C VAL A 330 28.17 10.64 -6.80
N LEU A 331 27.38 11.20 -7.72
CA LEU A 331 27.70 12.48 -8.36
C LEU A 331 27.82 13.62 -7.33
N ALA A 332 26.88 13.72 -6.39
CA ALA A 332 26.90 14.72 -5.33
C ALA A 332 28.09 14.57 -4.38
N ALA A 333 28.54 13.34 -4.10
CA ALA A 333 29.74 13.09 -3.30
C ALA A 333 31.00 13.59 -4.01
N LEU A 334 31.14 13.31 -5.31
CA LEU A 334 32.28 13.78 -6.11
C LEU A 334 32.31 15.31 -6.21
N ILE A 335 31.17 15.93 -6.55
CA ILE A 335 31.05 17.38 -6.62
C ILE A 335 31.31 18.00 -5.24
N GLY A 336 30.71 17.45 -4.17
CA GLY A 336 30.87 17.96 -2.81
C GLY A 336 32.33 17.92 -2.33
N LYS A 337 33.07 16.86 -2.66
CA LYS A 337 34.51 16.76 -2.39
C LYS A 337 35.32 17.76 -3.21
N GLY A 338 35.02 17.91 -4.50
CA GLY A 338 35.68 18.91 -5.36
C GLY A 338 35.45 20.34 -4.87
N THR A 339 34.20 20.70 -4.58
CA THR A 339 33.82 22.01 -4.02
C THR A 339 34.52 22.26 -2.68
N THR A 340 34.63 21.24 -1.84
CA THR A 340 35.36 21.32 -0.57
C THR A 340 36.82 21.72 -0.76
N LEU A 341 37.52 21.12 -1.73
CA LEU A 341 38.92 21.45 -2.03
C LEU A 341 39.05 22.90 -2.49
N VAL A 342 38.15 23.38 -3.36
CA VAL A 342 38.13 24.78 -3.82
C VAL A 342 37.85 25.75 -2.66
N LEU A 343 36.91 25.42 -1.77
CA LEU A 343 36.58 26.26 -0.62
C LEU A 343 37.70 26.32 0.43
N TRP A 344 38.57 25.31 0.49
CA TRP A 344 39.69 25.25 1.42
C TRP A 344 40.76 26.30 1.12
N GLU A 345 40.95 26.63 -0.16
CA GLU A 345 41.94 27.63 -0.60
C GLU A 345 41.46 29.08 -0.42
N GLN A 346 40.18 29.28 -0.12
CA GLN A 346 39.58 30.62 -0.03
C GLN A 346 39.71 31.26 1.37
N PRO A 347 39.87 32.60 1.44
CA PRO A 347 39.82 33.31 2.72
C PRO A 347 38.43 33.20 3.36
N VAL A 348 38.36 33.22 4.69
CA VAL A 348 37.14 32.94 5.49
C VAL A 348 35.91 33.74 5.03
N LYS A 349 36.09 35.03 4.75
CA LYS A 349 34.99 35.91 4.30
C LYS A 349 34.43 35.49 2.94
N GLN A 350 35.31 35.15 1.99
CA GLN A 350 34.91 34.68 0.67
C GLN A 350 34.28 33.30 0.74
N ARG A 351 34.84 32.39 1.57
CA ARG A 351 34.27 31.07 1.82
C ARG A 351 32.84 31.15 2.35
N GLN A 352 32.55 32.05 3.30
CA GLN A 352 31.19 32.26 3.81
C GLN A 352 30.23 32.72 2.70
N GLN A 353 30.65 33.67 1.86
CA GLN A 353 29.86 34.12 0.72
C GLN A 353 29.61 32.99 -0.29
N SER A 354 30.62 32.18 -0.60
CA SER A 354 30.48 31.03 -1.48
C SER A 354 29.54 29.97 -0.90
N ILE A 355 29.60 29.68 0.41
CA ILE A 355 28.67 28.78 1.07
C ILE A 355 27.22 29.30 0.97
N THR A 356 26.99 30.59 1.19
CA THR A 356 25.64 31.16 1.04
C THR A 356 25.13 31.06 -0.40
N TRP A 357 26.00 31.29 -1.38
CA TRP A 357 25.66 31.12 -2.80
C TRP A 357 25.35 29.66 -3.14
N LEU A 358 26.12 28.70 -2.63
CA LEU A 358 25.87 27.27 -2.82
C LEU A 358 24.53 26.83 -2.20
N ALA A 359 24.17 27.38 -1.04
CA ALA A 359 22.86 27.12 -0.42
C ALA A 359 21.72 27.60 -1.32
N PHE A 360 21.83 28.81 -1.86
CA PHE A 360 20.86 29.34 -2.81
C PHE A 360 20.78 28.48 -4.09
N LEU A 361 21.93 28.11 -4.66
CA LEU A 361 22.00 27.25 -5.85
C LEU A 361 21.39 25.86 -5.60
N THR A 362 21.57 25.28 -4.41
CA THR A 362 20.95 24.00 -4.04
C THR A 362 19.42 24.12 -3.98
N ALA A 363 18.89 25.20 -3.41
CA ALA A 363 17.45 25.46 -3.38
C ALA A 363 16.89 25.68 -4.79
N ALA A 364 17.58 26.47 -5.62
CA ALA A 364 17.22 26.69 -7.01
C ALA A 364 17.22 25.38 -7.81
N TRP A 365 18.17 24.47 -7.55
CA TRP A 365 18.22 23.14 -8.15
C TRP A 365 16.99 22.30 -7.79
N GLY A 366 16.51 22.36 -6.55
CA GLY A 366 15.26 21.71 -6.15
C GLY A 366 14.07 22.20 -6.98
N LEU A 367 13.93 23.51 -7.17
CA LEU A 367 12.88 24.11 -8.01
C LEU A 367 13.00 23.72 -9.49
N VAL A 368 14.22 23.74 -10.03
CA VAL A 368 14.49 23.24 -11.39
C VAL A 368 14.08 21.77 -11.50
N GLY A 369 14.37 20.95 -10.49
CA GLY A 369 13.95 19.56 -10.43
C GLY A 369 12.43 19.38 -10.48
N LEU A 370 11.66 20.23 -9.79
CA LEU A 370 10.19 20.23 -9.84
C LEU A 370 9.67 20.65 -11.22
N GLN A 371 10.33 21.60 -11.89
CA GLN A 371 9.96 22.02 -13.24
C GLN A 371 10.32 20.97 -14.29
N VAL A 372 11.49 20.35 -14.18
CA VAL A 372 11.92 19.23 -15.06
C VAL A 372 10.97 18.06 -14.93
N TYR A 373 10.46 17.77 -13.73
CA TYR A 373 9.40 16.77 -13.54
C TYR A 373 8.18 17.06 -14.42
N LEU A 374 7.70 18.31 -14.46
CA LEU A 374 6.51 18.67 -15.25
C LEU A 374 6.75 18.79 -16.75
N ALA A 375 7.98 19.15 -17.15
CA ALA A 375 8.31 19.45 -18.54
C ALA A 375 8.85 18.23 -19.30
N ALA A 376 9.65 17.40 -18.63
CA ALA A 376 10.31 16.26 -19.23
C ALA A 376 9.81 14.91 -18.67
N LEU A 377 8.90 14.92 -17.69
CA LEU A 377 8.44 13.71 -17.00
C LEU A 377 9.61 12.92 -16.39
N VAL A 378 10.58 13.64 -15.81
CA VAL A 378 11.73 13.04 -15.14
C VAL A 378 11.77 13.45 -13.67
N ALA A 379 11.67 12.45 -12.79
CA ALA A 379 11.86 12.62 -11.36
C ALA A 379 13.36 12.52 -11.01
N ILE A 380 14.01 13.67 -10.85
CA ILE A 380 15.42 13.81 -10.41
C ILE A 380 15.49 13.86 -8.88
N PRO A 381 16.05 12.85 -8.17
CA PRO A 381 16.26 12.95 -6.72
C PRO A 381 17.06 14.18 -6.32
N TRP A 382 16.58 14.91 -5.31
CA TRP A 382 17.23 16.14 -4.88
C TRP A 382 17.60 16.11 -3.39
N PHE A 383 16.79 15.48 -2.54
CA PHE A 383 16.98 15.52 -1.09
C PHE A 383 18.27 14.82 -0.64
N LEU A 384 18.38 13.50 -0.85
CA LEU A 384 19.57 12.74 -0.42
C LEU A 384 20.87 13.20 -1.11
N PRO A 385 20.89 13.47 -2.44
CA PRO A 385 22.07 14.05 -3.08
C PRO A 385 22.50 15.37 -2.45
N SER A 386 21.55 16.25 -2.12
CA SER A 386 21.86 17.52 -1.43
C SER A 386 22.44 17.28 -0.04
N VAL A 387 21.87 16.37 0.75
CA VAL A 387 22.39 16.03 2.08
C VAL A 387 23.83 15.54 1.99
N ILE A 388 24.14 14.67 1.02
CA ILE A 388 25.49 14.15 0.79
C ILE A 388 26.46 15.26 0.40
N PHE A 389 26.07 16.10 -0.58
CA PHE A 389 26.86 17.25 -1.01
C PHE A 389 27.24 18.16 0.17
N TRP A 390 26.24 18.52 1.00
CA TRP A 390 26.44 19.38 2.16
C TRP A 390 27.27 18.71 3.26
N THR A 391 27.15 17.39 3.45
CA THR A 391 27.96 16.65 4.43
C THR A 391 29.46 16.80 4.14
N TYR A 392 29.88 16.70 2.88
CA TYR A 392 31.29 16.92 2.50
C TYR A 392 31.76 18.35 2.80
N ILE A 393 30.95 19.34 2.43
CA ILE A 393 31.27 20.76 2.66
C ILE A 393 31.38 21.09 4.15
N LEU A 394 30.48 20.55 4.98
CA LEU A 394 30.44 20.84 6.41
C LEU A 394 31.53 20.10 7.20
N CYS A 395 31.78 18.82 6.90
CA CYS A 395 32.80 18.03 7.61
C CYS A 395 34.20 18.60 7.43
N SER A 396 34.56 19.08 6.23
CA SER A 396 35.88 19.71 6.00
C SER A 396 36.05 21.06 6.70
N SER A 397 34.96 21.72 7.09
CA SER A 397 35.02 22.99 7.82
C SER A 397 35.40 22.83 9.29
N GLN A 398 35.16 21.63 9.86
CA GLN A 398 35.34 21.40 11.30
C GLN A 398 36.79 21.20 11.72
N GLU A 399 37.70 20.88 10.80
CA GLU A 399 39.11 20.62 11.13
C GLU A 399 39.90 21.87 11.58
N LYS A 400 39.28 23.07 11.59
CA LYS A 400 39.97 24.30 12.02
C LYS A 400 39.33 25.21 13.06
N HIS A 401 38.14 24.97 13.64
CA HIS A 401 37.68 25.84 14.74
C HIS A 401 36.55 25.29 15.64
N ASN A 402 36.84 25.13 16.94
CA ASN A 402 35.87 24.81 18.00
C ASN A 402 34.89 25.97 18.35
N LEU A 403 34.97 27.13 17.69
CA LEU A 403 34.14 28.30 18.05
C LEU A 403 32.81 28.42 17.28
N MET A 404 32.57 27.65 16.21
CA MET A 404 31.40 27.84 15.32
C MET A 404 30.18 26.96 15.66
N LYS A 405 30.31 26.05 16.62
CA LYS A 405 29.30 25.02 16.97
C LYS A 405 27.98 25.59 17.53
N ARG A 406 27.98 26.83 18.05
CA ARG A 406 26.78 27.47 18.66
C ARG A 406 25.91 28.30 17.70
N ARG A 407 26.41 28.72 16.54
CA ARG A 407 25.62 29.53 15.58
C ARG A 407 25.00 28.73 14.43
N PHE A 408 25.42 27.49 14.22
CA PHE A 408 25.10 26.75 12.99
C PHE A 408 23.93 25.77 13.10
N MET A 409 23.45 25.43 14.31
CA MET A 409 22.19 24.69 14.48
C MET A 409 20.99 25.43 13.87
N GLY A 410 21.06 26.76 13.74
CA GLY A 410 20.05 27.55 13.04
C GLY A 410 20.00 27.35 11.52
N VAL A 411 21.10 26.93 10.87
CA VAL A 411 21.17 26.82 9.40
C VAL A 411 20.53 25.53 8.88
N HIS A 412 20.55 24.45 9.65
CA HIS A 412 19.77 23.24 9.33
C HIS A 412 18.26 23.50 9.42
N SER A 413 17.81 24.29 10.41
CA SER A 413 16.43 24.77 10.47
C SER A 413 16.12 25.74 9.33
N LEU A 414 17.10 26.56 8.92
CA LEU A 414 16.92 27.55 7.84
C LEU A 414 16.77 26.86 6.48
N LEU A 415 17.61 25.88 6.12
CA LEU A 415 17.53 25.15 4.84
C LEU A 415 16.23 24.36 4.69
N LEU A 416 15.70 23.79 5.79
CA LEU A 416 14.39 23.15 5.80
C LEU A 416 13.25 24.19 5.67
N SER A 417 13.42 25.39 6.23
CA SER A 417 12.42 26.46 6.17
C SER A 417 12.43 27.27 4.87
N THR A 418 13.58 27.45 4.21
CA THR A 418 13.71 28.24 2.97
C THR A 418 13.27 27.46 1.74
N ALA A 419 13.31 26.13 1.77
CA ALA A 419 12.69 25.30 0.72
C ALA A 419 11.15 25.44 0.71
N ILE A 420 10.54 25.90 1.81
CA ILE A 420 9.10 26.16 1.93
C ILE A 420 8.75 27.63 1.66
N ALA A 421 9.71 28.56 1.74
CA ALA A 421 9.45 30.00 1.73
C ALA A 421 9.63 30.73 0.38
N ASN A 422 10.18 30.09 -0.65
CA ASN A 422 10.50 30.77 -1.92
C ASN A 422 9.56 30.39 -3.09
N VAL A 423 8.26 30.45 -2.83
CA VAL A 423 7.25 30.71 -3.86
C VAL A 423 6.74 32.12 -3.60
N ASN A 424 6.82 33.02 -4.59
CA ASN A 424 6.50 34.44 -4.45
C ASN A 424 5.15 34.66 -3.76
N LEU A 425 5.18 35.33 -2.61
CA LEU A 425 4.09 35.42 -1.65
C LEU A 425 3.83 36.91 -1.33
N THR A 426 3.26 37.62 -2.29
CA THR A 426 2.67 38.95 -2.03
C THR A 426 1.15 38.94 -2.04
N GLU A 427 0.49 37.88 -2.53
CA GLU A 427 -0.98 37.76 -2.53
C GLU A 427 -1.55 36.74 -1.54
N ALA A 428 -0.73 35.90 -0.90
CA ALA A 428 -1.21 34.84 0.01
C ALA A 428 -1.04 35.15 1.51
N VAL A 429 -0.75 36.40 1.91
CA VAL A 429 -0.55 36.76 3.33
C VAL A 429 -1.86 36.82 4.13
N THR A 430 -3.02 36.95 3.48
CA THR A 430 -4.32 36.98 4.19
C THR A 430 -4.92 35.60 4.47
N SER A 431 -4.39 34.50 3.89
CA SER A 431 -4.87 33.13 4.17
C SER A 431 -3.94 32.30 5.07
N VAL A 432 -2.73 32.78 5.36
CA VAL A 432 -1.70 32.03 6.12
C VAL A 432 -1.85 32.15 7.64
N GLU A 433 -2.63 33.10 8.16
CA GLU A 433 -2.88 33.19 9.61
C GLU A 433 -3.66 31.98 10.16
N SER A 434 -4.46 31.30 9.34
CA SER A 434 -5.12 30.05 9.75
C SER A 434 -4.22 28.81 9.67
N ALA A 435 -3.22 28.81 8.77
CA ALA A 435 -2.27 27.70 8.57
C ALA A 435 -1.10 27.71 9.57
N ALA A 436 -0.74 28.87 10.11
CA ALA A 436 0.29 29.00 11.17
C ALA A 436 -0.12 28.28 12.47
N THR A 437 -1.42 28.23 12.78
CA THR A 437 -1.99 27.44 13.88
C THR A 437 -1.77 25.93 13.73
N ASN A 438 -1.63 25.43 12.49
CA ASN A 438 -1.44 24.01 12.22
C ASN A 438 0.05 23.61 12.16
N LYS A 439 0.94 24.54 11.77
CA LYS A 439 2.40 24.32 11.77
C LYS A 439 2.95 24.18 13.19
N GLY A 440 2.40 24.93 14.15
CA GLY A 440 2.66 24.75 15.58
C GLY A 440 2.21 23.38 16.09
N LYS A 441 1.08 22.85 15.58
CA LYS A 441 0.60 21.51 15.92
C LYS A 441 1.44 20.39 15.32
N ILE A 442 1.94 20.53 14.09
CA ILE A 442 2.75 19.49 13.42
C ILE A 442 4.17 19.42 14.01
N ILE A 443 4.81 20.56 14.29
CA ILE A 443 6.13 20.57 14.95
C ILE A 443 5.99 20.09 16.40
N ALA A 444 4.90 20.45 17.09
CA ALA A 444 4.58 19.88 18.39
C ALA A 444 4.25 18.37 18.32
N ALA A 445 3.63 17.88 17.25
CA ALA A 445 3.33 16.46 17.06
C ALA A 445 4.60 15.64 16.79
N ILE A 446 5.51 16.12 15.94
CA ILE A 446 6.79 15.47 15.65
C ILE A 446 7.72 15.51 16.89
N SER A 447 7.74 16.65 17.60
CA SER A 447 8.44 16.78 18.89
C SER A 447 7.84 15.88 19.96
N LYS A 448 6.50 15.72 19.99
CA LYS A 448 5.82 14.77 20.88
C LYS A 448 6.12 13.33 20.49
N GLU A 449 6.16 12.97 19.21
CA GLU A 449 6.47 11.62 18.72
C GLU A 449 7.90 11.18 19.13
N GLN A 450 8.87 12.10 19.13
CA GLN A 450 10.23 11.86 19.64
C GLN A 450 10.34 11.89 21.17
N GLN A 451 9.38 12.49 21.88
CA GLN A 451 9.31 12.50 23.34
C GLN A 451 8.48 11.34 23.92
N LYS A 452 7.72 10.62 23.08
CA LYS A 452 6.99 9.43 23.49
C LYS A 452 7.97 8.38 24.02
N SER A 453 7.66 7.85 25.19
CA SER A 453 8.34 6.68 25.73
C SER A 453 8.25 5.51 24.75
N THR A 454 9.19 4.56 24.85
CA THR A 454 9.15 3.32 24.05
C THR A 454 7.80 2.60 24.21
N TRP A 455 7.18 2.70 25.38
CA TRP A 455 5.86 2.14 25.66
C TRP A 455 4.73 2.83 24.89
N GLU A 456 4.67 4.15 24.90
CA GLU A 456 3.65 4.91 24.15
C GLU A 456 3.77 4.70 22.63
N ARG A 457 5.00 4.54 22.12
CA ARG A 457 5.23 4.18 20.72
C ARG A 457 4.70 2.78 20.42
N LEU A 458 4.92 1.83 21.33
CA LEU A 458 4.46 0.46 21.17
C LEU A 458 2.92 0.42 21.20
N GLN A 459 2.31 1.12 22.15
CA GLN A 459 0.85 1.33 22.21
C GLN A 459 0.30 1.94 20.92
N ASP A 460 0.95 2.96 20.35
CA ASP A 460 0.50 3.60 19.11
C ASP A 460 0.59 2.65 17.91
N ILE A 461 1.65 1.86 17.83
CA ILE A 461 1.80 0.82 16.82
C ILE A 461 0.68 -0.22 16.93
N PHE A 462 0.39 -0.69 18.15
CA PHE A 462 -0.75 -1.57 18.39
C PHE A 462 -2.07 -0.89 18.01
N ARG A 463 -2.31 0.38 18.39
CA ARG A 463 -3.54 1.12 18.01
C ARG A 463 -3.73 1.28 16.51
N ARG A 464 -2.65 1.45 15.72
CA ARG A 464 -2.74 1.59 14.26
C ARG A 464 -3.14 0.31 13.53
N ARG A 465 -3.03 -0.87 14.18
CA ARG A 465 -3.36 -2.18 13.59
C ARG A 465 -4.85 -2.55 13.64
N ARG A 466 -5.71 -1.65 14.16
CA ARG A 466 -7.16 -1.79 14.39
C ARG A 466 -8.07 -2.30 13.26
N ASN A 467 -7.58 -2.69 12.08
CA ASN A 467 -8.42 -2.99 10.90
C ASN A 467 -8.18 -4.41 10.33
N GLY A 468 -8.38 -5.49 11.09
CA GLY A 468 -8.23 -6.82 10.46
C GLY A 468 -8.47 -8.08 11.29
N GLY A 469 -9.23 -8.00 12.38
CA GLY A 469 -9.66 -9.17 13.12
C GLY A 469 -11.15 -9.44 12.87
N GLY A 470 -11.47 -10.48 12.09
CA GLY A 470 -12.85 -10.92 11.92
C GLY A 470 -13.35 -11.52 13.23
N SER A 471 -14.47 -11.00 13.74
CA SER A 471 -15.07 -11.49 14.98
C SER A 471 -16.31 -12.31 14.75
N ARG A 472 -16.47 -13.34 15.59
CA ARG A 472 -17.73 -14.05 15.79
C ARG A 472 -18.20 -13.81 17.23
N GLY A 473 -18.56 -12.58 17.55
CA GLY A 473 -19.25 -12.22 18.80
C GLY A 473 -18.34 -11.86 20.01
N GLU A 474 -18.66 -12.40 21.19
CA GLU A 474 -18.00 -12.03 22.48
C GLU A 474 -16.55 -12.55 22.60
N PHE A 475 -16.13 -13.45 21.71
CA PHE A 475 -14.80 -14.07 21.70
C PHE A 475 -13.89 -13.47 20.62
N CYS A 476 -12.59 -13.35 20.90
CA CYS A 476 -11.59 -12.85 19.94
C CYS A 476 -10.19 -13.40 20.27
N SER A 477 -9.51 -13.98 19.28
CA SER A 477 -8.09 -14.33 19.43
C SER A 477 -7.21 -13.15 19.02
N ILE A 478 -6.27 -12.78 19.88
CA ILE A 478 -5.41 -11.59 19.71
C ILE A 478 -4.01 -11.99 19.23
N SER A 479 -3.49 -13.12 19.70
CA SER A 479 -2.20 -13.63 19.25
C SER A 479 -2.11 -15.14 19.48
N PRO A 480 -1.64 -15.93 18.50
CA PRO A 480 -1.40 -15.55 17.08
C PRO A 480 -2.70 -15.23 16.32
N GLU A 481 -2.75 -14.24 15.45
CA GLU A 481 -4.03 -13.67 15.00
C GLU A 481 -4.49 -14.17 13.63
N LYS A 482 -3.58 -14.29 12.66
CA LYS A 482 -3.96 -14.54 11.25
C LYS A 482 -3.58 -15.94 10.76
N PRO A 483 -4.38 -16.52 9.84
CA PRO A 483 -3.92 -17.64 9.02
C PRO A 483 -2.61 -17.23 8.34
N SER A 484 -1.53 -17.98 8.58
CA SER A 484 -0.16 -17.73 8.09
C SER A 484 0.72 -16.76 8.90
N ASP A 485 0.38 -16.45 10.15
CA ASP A 485 1.29 -15.73 11.03
C ASP A 485 2.63 -16.48 11.14
N LYS A 486 3.67 -15.87 10.58
CA LYS A 486 5.04 -16.36 10.68
C LYS A 486 5.63 -15.84 11.97
N ILE A 487 6.06 -16.76 12.84
CA ILE A 487 6.57 -16.43 14.17
C ILE A 487 8.05 -16.80 14.30
N TRP A 488 8.79 -15.98 15.03
CA TRP A 488 10.18 -16.22 15.37
C TRP A 488 10.33 -17.03 16.66
N HIS A 489 9.47 -16.86 17.66
CA HIS A 489 9.53 -17.63 18.91
C HIS A 489 9.13 -19.10 18.68
N THR A 490 9.86 -20.02 19.32
CA THR A 490 9.49 -21.45 19.40
C THR A 490 8.57 -21.75 20.59
N SER A 491 8.20 -20.72 21.35
CA SER A 491 7.33 -20.83 22.53
C SER A 491 6.38 -19.63 22.53
N PRO A 492 5.32 -19.68 21.69
CA PRO A 492 4.43 -18.56 21.52
C PRO A 492 3.61 -18.30 22.79
N VAL A 493 3.10 -17.07 22.92
CA VAL A 493 2.08 -16.73 23.91
C VAL A 493 0.74 -16.65 23.21
N PHE A 494 -0.25 -17.34 23.76
CA PHE A 494 -1.63 -17.26 23.30
C PHE A 494 -2.34 -16.18 24.09
N VAL A 495 -2.98 -15.25 23.39
CA VAL A 495 -3.63 -14.08 23.98
C VAL A 495 -5.03 -13.95 23.39
N TRP A 496 -6.05 -13.76 24.22
CA TRP A 496 -7.44 -13.76 23.78
C TRP A 496 -8.35 -12.83 24.61
N ARG A 497 -9.55 -12.60 24.09
CA ARG A 497 -10.70 -12.00 24.76
C ARG A 497 -11.87 -12.97 24.74
N GLY A 498 -12.64 -13.02 25.83
CA GLY A 498 -13.81 -13.89 25.95
C GLY A 498 -13.56 -15.11 26.83
N ARG A 499 -14.57 -15.97 26.95
CA ARG A 499 -14.58 -17.13 27.86
C ARG A 499 -13.98 -18.35 27.20
N VAL A 500 -12.65 -18.46 27.22
CA VAL A 500 -11.93 -19.65 26.73
C VAL A 500 -11.91 -20.72 27.81
N LYS A 501 -12.20 -21.96 27.40
CA LYS A 501 -12.08 -23.16 28.22
C LYS A 501 -10.75 -23.86 28.00
N ARG A 502 -10.38 -24.01 26.75
CA ARG A 502 -9.25 -24.84 26.35
C ARG A 502 -8.55 -24.26 25.14
N ILE A 503 -7.23 -24.35 25.16
CA ILE A 503 -6.37 -24.05 24.02
C ILE A 503 -5.69 -25.35 23.62
N GLU A 504 -5.64 -25.65 22.34
CA GLU A 504 -4.92 -26.79 21.80
C GLU A 504 -4.00 -26.35 20.68
N LEU A 505 -2.77 -26.83 20.69
CA LEU A 505 -1.80 -26.66 19.63
C LEU A 505 -1.52 -28.02 19.01
N ARG A 506 -1.62 -28.10 17.69
CA ARG A 506 -1.48 -29.33 16.90
C ARG A 506 -0.48 -29.13 15.78
N HIS A 507 0.24 -30.19 15.44
CA HIS A 507 1.08 -30.19 14.24
C HIS A 507 0.19 -30.14 13.00
N PHE A 508 0.48 -29.26 12.02
CA PHE A 508 -0.43 -29.04 10.90
C PHE A 508 -0.62 -30.29 10.03
N SER A 509 0.47 -30.95 9.65
CA SER A 509 0.42 -32.11 8.73
C SER A 509 -0.09 -33.41 9.37
N SER A 510 0.32 -33.71 10.60
CA SER A 510 -0.06 -34.96 11.29
C SER A 510 -1.32 -34.81 12.15
N ASN A 511 -1.76 -33.59 12.42
CA ASN A 511 -2.82 -33.25 13.38
C ASN A 511 -2.55 -33.76 14.82
N GLU A 512 -1.30 -34.09 15.12
CA GLU A 512 -0.86 -34.56 16.43
C GLU A 512 -1.00 -33.45 17.46
N LEU A 513 -1.60 -33.76 18.62
CA LEU A 513 -1.71 -32.81 19.73
C LEU A 513 -0.35 -32.60 20.40
N ILE A 514 0.22 -31.41 20.20
CA ILE A 514 1.52 -31.02 20.75
C ILE A 514 1.38 -30.47 22.16
N TRP A 515 0.32 -29.67 22.39
CA TRP A 515 0.10 -29.02 23.67
C TRP A 515 -1.38 -28.72 23.89
N SER A 516 -1.82 -28.79 25.14
CA SER A 516 -3.17 -28.41 25.55
C SER A 516 -3.12 -27.68 26.88
N HIS A 517 -3.92 -26.63 27.01
CA HIS A 517 -4.05 -25.84 28.24
C HIS A 517 -5.51 -25.66 28.61
N GLN A 518 -5.84 -26.04 29.84
CA GLN A 518 -7.17 -25.81 30.42
C GLN A 518 -7.15 -24.48 31.17
N VAL A 519 -8.06 -23.59 30.80
CA VAL A 519 -8.25 -22.30 31.46
C VAL A 519 -9.20 -22.52 32.64
N THR A 520 -8.70 -22.32 33.87
CA THR A 520 -9.41 -22.71 35.10
C THR A 520 -10.17 -21.56 35.76
N GLU A 521 -9.81 -20.31 35.46
CA GLU A 521 -10.51 -19.12 35.94
C GLU A 521 -11.43 -18.55 34.85
N PHE A 522 -12.73 -18.77 35.01
CA PHE A 522 -13.77 -18.34 34.06
C PHE A 522 -14.14 -16.85 34.19
N GLU A 523 -13.68 -16.17 35.24
CA GLU A 523 -14.01 -14.76 35.52
C GLU A 523 -12.90 -13.81 35.02
N ASN A 524 -12.78 -13.64 33.70
CA ASN A 524 -12.12 -12.50 33.04
C ASN A 524 -10.66 -12.17 33.44
N SER A 525 -10.00 -12.93 34.32
CA SER A 525 -8.67 -12.67 34.86
C SER A 525 -7.58 -13.26 33.98
N GLN A 526 -7.73 -14.52 33.57
CA GLN A 526 -6.78 -15.19 32.70
C GLN A 526 -7.13 -14.94 31.23
N ARG A 527 -6.32 -14.12 30.56
CA ARG A 527 -6.49 -13.72 29.14
C ARG A 527 -5.30 -14.09 28.26
N HIS A 528 -4.35 -14.82 28.84
CA HIS A 528 -3.20 -15.32 28.14
C HIS A 528 -2.75 -16.67 28.71
N ALA A 529 -2.04 -17.42 27.90
CA ALA A 529 -1.41 -18.68 28.28
C ALA A 529 -0.03 -18.75 27.63
N LEU A 530 0.98 -18.97 28.46
CA LEU A 530 2.33 -19.23 28.00
C LEU A 530 2.41 -20.67 27.50
N TYR A 531 2.94 -20.87 26.29
CA TYR A 531 3.25 -22.20 25.81
C TYR A 531 4.32 -22.85 26.69
N THR A 532 4.00 -24.03 27.23
CA THR A 532 4.85 -24.79 28.17
C THR A 532 5.27 -26.15 27.62
N GLY A 533 4.95 -26.43 26.36
CA GLY A 533 5.35 -27.66 25.68
C GLY A 533 6.82 -27.63 25.23
N THR A 534 7.22 -28.65 24.47
CA THR A 534 8.54 -28.68 23.84
C THR A 534 8.67 -27.58 22.80
N PRO A 535 9.80 -26.86 22.69
CA PRO A 535 9.98 -25.81 21.69
C PRO A 535 9.57 -26.27 20.29
N LEU A 536 8.78 -25.44 19.60
CA LEU A 536 8.32 -25.72 18.25
C LEU A 536 9.50 -25.73 17.27
N GLU A 537 9.41 -26.57 16.24
CA GLU A 537 10.48 -26.81 15.29
C GLU A 537 10.55 -25.69 14.23
N PRO A 538 11.72 -25.08 13.97
CA PRO A 538 11.88 -24.09 12.91
C PRO A 538 11.50 -24.64 11.52
N GLY A 539 10.72 -23.87 10.76
CA GLY A 539 10.26 -24.24 9.41
C GLY A 539 8.97 -25.04 9.38
N GLU A 540 8.54 -25.59 10.52
CA GLU A 540 7.30 -26.37 10.63
C GLU A 540 6.06 -25.49 10.80
N GLU A 541 4.92 -26.07 10.45
CA GLU A 541 3.60 -25.45 10.52
C GLU A 541 2.75 -26.14 11.57
N TYR A 542 2.02 -25.33 12.34
CA TYR A 542 1.13 -25.79 13.38
C TYR A 542 -0.23 -25.12 13.21
N THR A 543 -1.24 -25.71 13.83
CA THR A 543 -2.53 -25.08 13.99
C THR A 543 -2.86 -25.00 15.47
N TYR A 544 -3.53 -23.94 15.87
CA TYR A 544 -4.07 -23.88 17.22
C TYR A 544 -5.56 -23.58 17.18
N GLY A 545 -6.29 -24.22 18.10
CA GLY A 545 -7.72 -24.08 18.28
C GLY A 545 -8.02 -23.66 19.71
N LEU A 546 -9.14 -22.97 19.86
CA LEU A 546 -9.67 -22.52 21.15
C LEU A 546 -11.10 -23.04 21.27
N ASP A 547 -11.40 -23.69 22.38
CA ASP A 547 -12.78 -23.93 22.80
C ASP A 547 -13.20 -22.76 23.69
N TYR A 548 -14.32 -22.13 23.35
CA TYR A 548 -14.85 -20.99 24.07
C TYR A 548 -16.35 -21.13 24.32
N GLU A 549 -16.87 -20.20 25.10
CA GLU A 549 -18.30 -20.09 25.39
C GLU A 549 -18.80 -18.72 24.94
N THR A 550 -19.93 -18.71 24.23
CA THR A 550 -20.69 -17.48 23.93
C THR A 550 -21.95 -17.43 24.78
N ILE A 551 -22.46 -16.23 25.03
CA ILE A 551 -23.77 -16.03 25.66
C ILE A 551 -24.76 -15.61 24.57
N ASP A 552 -25.76 -16.45 24.34
CA ASP A 552 -26.88 -16.14 23.44
C ASP A 552 -28.20 -16.28 24.21
N GLU A 553 -28.99 -15.20 24.22
CA GLU A 553 -30.23 -15.09 25.01
C GLU A 553 -30.11 -15.52 26.49
N GLY A 554 -28.94 -15.28 27.12
CA GLY A 554 -28.67 -15.66 28.50
C GLY A 554 -28.35 -17.15 28.72
N LYS A 555 -28.19 -17.93 27.65
CA LYS A 555 -27.67 -19.30 27.68
C LYS A 555 -26.22 -19.33 27.21
N THR A 556 -25.42 -20.15 27.86
CA THR A 556 -24.01 -20.38 27.49
C THR A 556 -23.92 -21.48 26.45
N ILE A 557 -23.40 -21.17 25.27
CA ILE A 557 -23.24 -22.11 24.16
C ILE A 557 -21.74 -22.39 23.98
N PRO A 558 -21.30 -23.66 24.03
CA PRO A 558 -19.93 -24.02 23.69
C PRO A 558 -19.72 -23.87 22.18
N ASP A 559 -18.59 -23.28 21.81
CA ASP A 559 -18.19 -23.09 20.43
C ASP A 559 -16.67 -23.32 20.31
N SER A 560 -16.19 -23.55 19.10
CA SER A 560 -14.77 -23.76 18.82
C SER A 560 -14.40 -22.99 17.56
N ILE A 561 -13.28 -22.29 17.58
CA ILE A 561 -12.82 -21.58 16.38
C ILE A 561 -12.29 -22.57 15.33
N GLU A 562 -12.36 -22.15 14.07
CA GLU A 562 -11.57 -22.77 13.02
C GLU A 562 -10.08 -22.70 13.40
N PRO A 563 -9.28 -23.76 13.14
CA PRO A 563 -7.88 -23.78 13.51
C PRO A 563 -7.11 -22.63 12.85
N ILE A 564 -6.40 -21.84 13.66
CA ILE A 564 -5.56 -20.75 13.16
C ILE A 564 -4.17 -21.30 12.86
N TYR A 565 -3.68 -21.04 11.64
CA TYR A 565 -2.38 -21.49 11.16
C TYR A 565 -1.25 -20.60 11.66
N LEU A 566 -0.20 -21.22 12.20
CA LEU A 566 1.05 -20.56 12.55
C LEU A 566 2.24 -21.29 11.91
N LYS A 567 3.20 -20.52 11.40
CA LYS A 567 4.44 -21.05 10.82
C LYS A 567 5.62 -20.59 11.62
N VAL A 568 6.41 -21.52 12.15
CA VAL A 568 7.68 -21.16 12.78
C VAL A 568 8.68 -20.84 11.68
N MET A 569 9.29 -19.67 11.77
CA MET A 569 10.32 -19.21 10.86
C MET A 569 11.45 -20.24 10.70
N ASP A 570 12.00 -20.38 9.50
CA ASP A 570 13.11 -21.31 9.26
C ASP A 570 14.39 -20.89 10.01
N ALA A 571 15.31 -21.84 10.15
CA ALA A 571 16.53 -21.61 10.91
C ALA A 571 17.40 -20.46 10.35
N GLN A 572 17.44 -20.28 9.04
CA GLN A 572 18.32 -19.29 8.40
C GLN A 572 17.83 -17.87 8.65
N GLU A 573 16.53 -17.62 8.48
CA GLU A 573 15.94 -16.32 8.72
C GLU A 573 15.96 -15.96 10.21
N ARG A 574 15.74 -16.94 11.10
CA ARG A 574 15.89 -16.78 12.55
C ARG A 574 17.30 -16.30 12.93
N LEU A 575 18.34 -16.82 12.29
CA LEU A 575 19.73 -16.40 12.56
C LEU A 575 19.96 -14.92 12.24
N SER A 576 19.26 -14.37 11.25
CA SER A 576 19.37 -12.94 10.91
C SER A 576 18.77 -12.06 12.01
N ILE A 577 17.59 -12.44 12.52
CA ILE A 577 16.92 -11.75 13.62
C ILE A 577 17.71 -11.92 14.93
N GLU A 578 18.21 -13.13 15.21
CA GLU A 578 19.04 -13.40 16.39
C GLU A 578 20.29 -12.52 16.40
N ALA A 579 20.95 -12.32 15.25
CA ALA A 579 22.11 -11.45 15.15
C ALA A 579 21.75 -9.98 15.42
N GLU A 580 20.60 -9.51 14.91
CA GLU A 580 20.11 -8.15 15.17
C GLU A 580 19.72 -7.94 16.65
N LEU A 581 19.04 -8.91 17.26
CA LEU A 581 18.68 -8.90 18.68
C LEU A 581 19.92 -8.94 19.58
N THR A 582 20.92 -9.76 19.24
CA THR A 582 22.20 -9.81 19.97
C THR A 582 22.93 -8.46 19.91
N ALA A 583 22.86 -7.76 18.77
CA ALA A 583 23.43 -6.42 18.65
C ALA A 583 22.67 -5.39 19.50
N LEU A 584 21.33 -5.49 19.53
CA LEU A 584 20.46 -4.67 20.38
C LEU A 584 20.79 -4.89 21.86
N GLU A 585 20.87 -6.13 22.30
CA GLU A 585 21.25 -6.53 23.66
C GLU A 585 22.67 -6.06 24.05
N GLY A 586 23.61 -6.15 23.10
CA GLY A 586 24.98 -5.67 23.30
C GLY A 586 25.05 -4.18 23.64
N SER A 587 24.13 -3.38 23.08
CA SER A 587 23.99 -1.95 23.40
C SER A 587 23.20 -1.67 24.69
N ALA A 588 22.46 -2.67 25.19
CA ALA A 588 21.51 -2.59 26.29
C ALA A 588 22.00 -3.23 27.60
N LYS A 589 23.30 -3.55 27.75
CA LYS A 589 23.88 -4.31 28.89
C LYS A 589 23.60 -3.79 30.32
N ALA A 590 22.93 -2.66 30.50
CA ALA A 590 22.56 -2.10 31.80
C ALA A 590 21.04 -2.00 32.04
N LEU A 591 20.21 -2.56 31.13
CA LEU A 591 18.75 -2.47 31.22
C LEU A 591 18.16 -3.56 32.11
N SER A 592 17.00 -3.28 32.71
CA SER A 592 16.21 -4.30 33.41
C SER A 592 15.61 -5.29 32.41
N ASN A 593 15.21 -6.47 32.88
CA ASN A 593 14.54 -7.48 32.04
C ASN A 593 13.28 -6.93 31.35
N GLU A 594 12.52 -6.08 32.03
CA GLU A 594 11.34 -5.39 31.48
C GLU A 594 11.70 -4.42 30.35
N GLU A 595 12.75 -3.60 30.55
CA GLU A 595 13.15 -2.63 29.53
C GLU A 595 13.75 -3.34 28.31
N LEU A 596 14.48 -4.43 28.51
CA LEU A 596 14.96 -5.26 27.41
C LEU A 596 13.79 -5.89 26.64
N ALA A 597 12.81 -6.48 27.35
CA ALA A 597 11.60 -7.04 26.74
C ALA A 597 10.84 -5.97 25.94
N ARG A 598 10.75 -4.73 26.45
CA ARG A 598 10.13 -3.61 25.73
C ARG A 598 10.86 -3.27 24.43
N GLN A 599 12.19 -3.29 24.43
CA GLN A 599 12.98 -3.03 23.21
C GLN A 599 12.86 -4.17 22.20
N ARG A 600 12.87 -5.42 22.66
CA ARG A 600 12.64 -6.60 21.81
C ARG A 600 11.23 -6.59 21.22
N ALA A 601 10.21 -6.29 22.03
CA ALA A 601 8.85 -6.14 21.56
C ALA A 601 8.70 -5.07 20.48
N MET A 602 9.34 -3.90 20.67
CA MET A 602 9.38 -2.85 19.66
C MET A 602 10.05 -3.32 18.37
N TYR A 603 11.19 -4.01 18.48
CA TYR A 603 11.90 -4.55 17.33
C TYR A 603 11.02 -5.51 16.52
N PHE A 604 10.35 -6.45 17.19
CA PHE A 604 9.44 -7.39 16.51
C PHE A 604 8.23 -6.68 15.90
N ALA A 605 7.65 -5.71 16.60
CA ALA A 605 6.54 -4.90 16.09
C ALA A 605 6.93 -4.13 14.81
N GLU A 606 8.11 -3.51 14.78
CA GLU A 606 8.63 -2.80 13.59
C GLU A 606 8.88 -3.76 12.41
N LYS A 607 9.25 -5.03 12.69
CA LYS A 607 9.37 -6.10 11.70
C LYS A 607 8.04 -6.75 11.32
N LYS A 608 6.91 -6.26 11.86
CA LYS A 608 5.56 -6.82 11.69
C LYS A 608 5.40 -8.26 12.21
N LEU A 609 6.25 -8.67 13.15
CA LEU A 609 6.21 -9.96 13.84
C LEU A 609 5.41 -9.82 15.14
N TRP A 610 4.10 -9.66 15.02
CA TRP A 610 3.22 -9.23 16.12
C TRP A 610 3.14 -10.23 17.26
N SER A 611 3.01 -11.52 16.93
CA SER A 611 2.96 -12.57 17.92
C SER A 611 4.25 -12.67 18.72
N ASP A 612 5.38 -12.34 18.10
CA ASP A 612 6.67 -12.25 18.78
C ASP A 612 6.77 -11.01 19.67
N ALA A 613 6.26 -9.87 19.21
CA ALA A 613 6.19 -8.66 20.02
C ALA A 613 5.33 -8.86 21.28
N VAL A 614 4.19 -9.53 21.15
CA VAL A 614 3.33 -9.92 22.27
C VAL A 614 4.07 -10.93 23.16
N THR A 615 4.69 -11.95 22.59
CA THR A 615 5.45 -12.95 23.35
C THR A 615 6.50 -12.30 24.25
N GLU A 616 7.26 -11.32 23.77
CA GLU A 616 8.24 -10.57 24.58
C GLU A 616 7.60 -9.86 25.77
N ILE A 617 6.44 -9.22 25.58
CA ILE A 617 5.75 -8.46 26.63
C ILE A 617 5.30 -9.38 27.77
N PHE A 618 4.74 -10.54 27.43
CA PHE A 618 4.14 -11.48 28.39
C PHE A 618 5.14 -12.48 28.97
N SER A 619 6.34 -12.61 28.40
CA SER A 619 7.36 -13.57 28.86
C SER A 619 8.28 -13.03 29.96
N VAL A 620 8.07 -11.79 30.42
CA VAL A 620 8.88 -11.20 31.50
C VAL A 620 8.68 -11.98 32.80
N SER A 621 9.75 -12.59 33.29
CA SER A 621 9.75 -13.32 34.56
C SER A 621 9.72 -12.35 35.75
N ASN A 622 8.78 -12.58 36.68
CA ASN A 622 8.58 -11.75 37.88
C ASN A 622 8.37 -10.25 37.54
N PRO A 623 7.32 -9.91 36.76
CA PRO A 623 7.07 -8.53 36.39
C PRO A 623 6.81 -7.67 37.62
N SER A 624 7.30 -6.43 37.59
CA SER A 624 6.98 -5.43 38.58
C SER A 624 5.49 -5.06 38.50
N LEU A 625 4.95 -4.56 39.62
CA LEU A 625 3.56 -4.07 39.66
C LEU A 625 3.30 -3.03 38.56
N LYS A 626 4.30 -2.18 38.27
CA LYS A 626 4.21 -1.16 37.22
C LYS A 626 4.09 -1.80 35.84
N TRP A 627 4.89 -2.82 35.53
CA TRP A 627 4.81 -3.54 34.26
C TRP A 627 3.45 -4.23 34.08
N THR A 628 2.94 -4.87 35.13
CA THR A 628 1.61 -5.48 35.10
C THR A 628 0.52 -4.42 34.85
N GLN A 629 0.61 -3.26 35.49
CA GLN A 629 -0.33 -2.15 35.25
C GLN A 629 -0.24 -1.60 33.82
N GLU A 630 0.96 -1.45 33.27
CA GLU A 630 1.17 -1.01 31.89
C GLU A 630 0.58 -2.01 30.89
N ILE A 631 0.76 -3.31 31.12
CA ILE A 631 0.13 -4.37 30.33
C ILE A 631 -1.39 -4.28 30.43
N GLU A 632 -1.95 -4.12 31.64
CA GLU A 632 -3.40 -3.94 31.83
C GLU A 632 -3.94 -2.66 31.16
N GLU A 633 -3.15 -1.59 31.12
CA GLU A 633 -3.50 -0.37 30.40
C GLU A 633 -3.50 -0.60 28.88
N LEU A 634 -2.45 -1.23 28.35
CA LEU A 634 -2.40 -1.69 26.97
C LEU A 634 -3.61 -2.57 26.64
N TRP A 635 -4.01 -3.47 27.54
CA TRP A 635 -5.27 -4.22 27.49
C TRP A 635 -6.49 -3.33 27.41
N SER A 636 -6.64 -2.39 28.33
CA SER A 636 -7.83 -1.56 28.37
C SER A 636 -8.00 -0.69 27.12
N GLU A 637 -6.91 -0.08 26.63
CA GLU A 637 -6.98 0.90 25.55
C GLU A 637 -6.86 0.30 24.15
N VAL A 638 -6.11 -0.79 24.00
CA VAL A 638 -5.91 -1.46 22.71
C VAL A 638 -6.93 -2.57 22.53
N PHE A 639 -7.25 -3.33 23.60
CA PHE A 639 -7.94 -4.61 23.52
C PHE A 639 -9.35 -4.64 24.16
N LEU A 640 -9.72 -3.67 25.04
CA LEU A 640 -11.09 -3.54 25.60
C LEU A 640 -11.92 -2.44 24.92
N ASP A 641 -11.33 -1.31 24.54
CA ASP A 641 -12.01 -0.23 23.79
C ASP A 641 -12.36 -0.59 22.33
N SER A 642 -12.15 -1.85 21.96
CA SER A 642 -12.26 -2.36 20.61
C SER A 642 -13.52 -3.21 20.42
N ILE A 643 -14.62 -2.50 20.19
CA ILE A 643 -15.64 -2.98 19.25
C ILE A 643 -15.00 -3.18 17.85
N PHE A 644 -13.82 -2.60 17.57
CA PHE A 644 -13.17 -2.56 16.25
C PHE A 644 -12.03 -3.56 15.96
N TRP A 645 -11.40 -4.18 16.96
CA TRP A 645 -10.41 -5.25 16.71
C TRP A 645 -11.06 -6.62 16.52
N CYS A 646 -12.29 -6.71 16.99
CA CYS A 646 -13.06 -7.92 17.12
C CYS A 646 -14.50 -7.60 16.73
N GLY A 647 -14.69 -6.85 15.65
CA GLY A 647 -15.98 -6.48 15.09
C GLY A 647 -15.86 -6.43 13.58
#